data_AF-A0A6C1B930-F1
#
_entry.id   AF-A0A6C1B930-F1
#
_cell.length_a   1.000
_cell.length_b   1.000
_cell.length_c   1.000
_cell.angle_alpha   90.00
_cell.angle_beta   90.00
_cell.angle_gamma   90.00
#
_symmetry.space_group_name_H-M   'P 1'
#
loop_
_entity.id
_entity.type
_entity.pdbx_description
1 polymer ?
#
loop_
_entity_poly.entity_id
_entity_poly.type
_entity_poly.pdbx_seq_one_letter_code
_entity_poly.pdbx_strand_id
1 'polypeptide(L)'
;MSKRSSKKPLSRAARVMPLILAGMLLTACGGNPDDMVKSAQDYIQKKDYNAAVIQLKNALQKNAELTEARYLLGKIYFERGDMADAAKELRHAISLGYQGEDAIPMLARALIAQGQREEVIKTYSSTSLKDPVELSKLLTVLGDARSRDKRGEAERDYRAAIKANPSNAHAKVGLARLQALAGNFNEAVRMIDAVIAESPDLVDAYELKGNALLGARDADGAMAAFHKAIGLAPKQQQLYVPVVTTLLQTNRVDEARQELAAMEKAVGKSPAVWYLQAYLDFRTGKLEAARDAVQEVIGKAPDYMPARLLAGAVFYRLNDQLQAQANLNKVLEVSPGNPVASRWLVMSFIAQRDAERALKALEPLLKKMPDSPDVLRLAGQANLLAGNLDKAAEFFGRQVERAPDDARALTRLAITRLASGEVDKGLEELSTASSLDEKQTYPDFARITVLLLGKKFDEALKAQETLEKKLPNNPLTYNLRGGIMLGKGDPEAAAKAFRRSLEVDPDFLPAATNLARLEVKKGDVPAARKLFTDMLARNKQRPDVYFALAQLEEATDKNPEKVKQYLQGAVDAAPDQAAPKLRMADFMLRTNARTEALAMVRDAAALEPTNPAVQEMLGRALMANGDLEQAATAFRKWVDTRPEDAGAWLDLGRVLQMSGDGRAAVEALQKSLELNPANVETYRFLIGQYVKNKQYGKAVDTARQLQKAAPKLAQGYLFEADVLTAKGDGDAALAMFRKAHETAPSSATLIKLHDALSRSQRTDEAAKLMADWLKKSPKDTQVTAYMADYYLSRKQLDKAFAQYQKLDELEPNRAGILNNLAWVANELGDPRAMGYGKRAIELSPESAAILDTVGMIEVGHGDAASGVTKMEKAVSLAPKTPALKLNLAKGYIAAKRKDDARKILDQLVTDYPVGTSVHDEAVALRGGL
;
A
#
# COMPACT_ATOMS: atom_id res chain seq x y z
N MET A 1 44.35 -24.77 -14.39
CA MET A 1 44.39 -24.55 -15.86
C MET A 1 44.29 -23.04 -16.10
N SER A 2 45.39 -22.33 -16.38
CA SER A 2 45.79 -21.79 -17.71
C SER A 2 44.81 -20.72 -18.24
N LYS A 3 45.11 -19.44 -18.50
CA LYS A 3 46.28 -18.66 -18.98
C LYS A 3 46.13 -17.19 -18.52
N ARG A 4 47.13 -16.49 -17.95
CA ARG A 4 48.28 -15.76 -18.53
C ARG A 4 47.96 -14.60 -19.50
N SER A 5 48.34 -13.37 -19.09
CA SER A 5 49.06 -12.31 -19.84
C SER A 5 48.63 -10.93 -19.30
N SER A 6 49.45 -9.91 -19.03
CA SER A 6 50.88 -9.69 -18.88
C SER A 6 51.03 -8.21 -18.50
N LYS A 7 51.94 -7.84 -17.59
CA LYS A 7 52.68 -6.57 -17.62
C LYS A 7 53.80 -6.61 -16.56
N LYS A 8 55.03 -6.57 -17.05
CA LYS A 8 56.27 -6.49 -16.27
C LYS A 8 56.49 -5.04 -15.76
N PRO A 9 57.28 -4.86 -14.69
CA PRO A 9 57.81 -3.59 -14.22
C PRO A 9 59.24 -3.34 -14.72
N LEU A 10 59.60 -2.07 -14.91
CA LEU A 10 60.96 -1.54 -15.17
C LEU A 10 60.91 -0.06 -14.73
N SER A 11 61.87 0.60 -14.11
CA SER A 11 63.09 0.29 -13.35
C SER A 11 63.65 1.66 -12.91
N ARG A 12 64.19 1.77 -11.70
CA ARG A 12 65.08 2.87 -11.30
C ARG A 12 66.35 2.85 -12.15
N ALA A 13 66.82 3.99 -12.66
CA ALA A 13 68.16 4.56 -12.38
C ALA A 13 68.57 5.69 -13.34
N ALA A 14 69.13 6.74 -12.72
CA ALA A 14 70.26 7.57 -13.15
C ALA A 14 70.08 8.69 -14.19
N ARG A 15 70.26 9.94 -13.70
CA ARG A 15 71.24 10.98 -14.14
C ARG A 15 70.91 12.25 -13.32
N VAL A 16 71.59 12.55 -12.20
CA VAL A 16 72.90 13.24 -12.08
C VAL A 16 73.02 14.46 -13.00
N MET A 17 73.16 15.60 -12.33
CA MET A 17 73.29 17.01 -12.75
C MET A 17 74.44 17.31 -13.75
N PRO A 18 74.44 18.48 -14.41
CA PRO A 18 75.09 19.67 -13.81
C PRO A 18 74.22 20.94 -13.93
N LEU A 19 74.04 21.74 -12.87
CA LEU A 19 74.92 22.88 -12.52
C LEU A 19 75.34 23.67 -13.77
N ILE A 20 74.66 24.79 -14.03
CA ILE A 20 75.13 26.12 -14.50
C ILE A 20 73.88 26.92 -14.89
N LEU A 21 73.27 27.56 -13.89
CA LEU A 21 72.80 28.96 -13.92
C LEU A 21 72.40 29.40 -12.49
N ALA A 22 73.14 28.92 -11.48
CA ALA A 22 73.13 29.43 -10.12
C ALA A 22 74.40 30.25 -9.97
N GLY A 23 74.37 31.49 -10.46
CA GLY A 23 75.57 32.32 -10.56
C GLY A 23 75.28 33.70 -11.13
N MET A 24 74.23 34.35 -10.62
CA MET A 24 74.03 35.81 -10.54
C MET A 24 72.59 36.04 -10.06
N LEU A 25 72.43 36.24 -8.74
CA LEU A 25 71.31 36.88 -8.01
C LEU A 25 71.28 36.48 -6.51
N LEU A 26 72.26 35.70 -6.02
CA LEU A 26 72.55 35.53 -4.59
C LEU A 26 73.27 36.76 -3.98
N THR A 27 72.70 37.94 -4.23
CA THR A 27 72.97 39.19 -3.50
C THR A 27 71.65 39.96 -3.35
N ALA A 28 70.71 39.44 -2.56
CA ALA A 28 69.60 40.25 -2.02
C ALA A 28 68.93 39.63 -0.77
N CYS A 29 69.60 38.74 -0.03
CA CYS A 29 69.14 38.35 1.31
C CYS A 29 69.49 39.45 2.31
N GLY A 30 68.78 40.58 2.20
CA GLY A 30 69.00 41.80 2.97
C GLY A 30 68.11 42.98 2.54
N GLY A 31 67.16 42.80 1.62
CA GLY A 31 66.27 43.88 1.19
C GLY A 31 65.42 44.43 2.33
N ASN A 32 65.31 45.76 2.38
CA ASN A 32 64.41 46.49 3.27
C ASN A 32 62.95 46.04 2.97
N PRO A 33 62.08 45.83 3.98
CA PRO A 33 60.66 45.56 3.76
C PRO A 33 59.98 46.46 2.70
N ASP A 34 60.37 47.74 2.58
CA ASP A 34 59.84 48.64 1.54
C ASP A 34 60.20 48.20 0.10
N ASP A 35 61.39 47.65 -0.10
CA ASP A 35 61.82 47.14 -1.40
C ASP A 35 61.04 45.87 -1.78
N MET A 36 60.66 45.07 -0.78
CA MET A 36 59.80 43.90 -0.98
C MET A 36 58.37 44.32 -1.38
N VAL A 37 57.85 45.40 -0.81
CA VAL A 37 56.54 45.96 -1.22
C VAL A 37 56.59 46.50 -2.65
N LYS A 38 57.65 47.22 -3.04
CA LYS A 38 57.84 47.67 -4.43
C LYS A 38 57.95 46.49 -5.40
N SER A 39 58.73 45.47 -5.03
CA SER A 39 58.83 44.24 -5.83
C SER A 39 57.46 43.55 -5.99
N ALA A 40 56.64 43.53 -4.94
CA ALA A 40 55.28 43.02 -5.03
C ALA A 40 54.40 43.84 -5.97
N GLN A 41 54.52 45.17 -5.98
CA GLN A 41 53.79 46.04 -6.92
C GLN A 41 54.19 45.74 -8.38
N ASP A 42 55.46 45.48 -8.67
CA ASP A 42 55.92 45.06 -10.00
C ASP A 42 55.30 43.72 -10.42
N TYR A 43 55.21 42.76 -9.49
CA TYR A 43 54.54 41.48 -9.74
C TYR A 43 53.03 41.66 -9.95
N ILE A 44 52.37 42.55 -9.21
CA ILE A 44 50.96 42.91 -9.41
C ILE A 44 50.74 43.50 -10.80
N GLN A 45 51.60 44.42 -11.26
CA GLN A 45 51.51 44.99 -12.61
C GLN A 45 51.65 43.91 -13.70
N LYS A 46 52.47 42.89 -13.46
CA LYS A 46 52.64 41.72 -14.33
C LYS A 46 51.54 40.67 -14.15
N LYS A 47 50.56 40.89 -13.27
CA LYS A 47 49.51 39.95 -12.85
C LYS A 47 50.05 38.63 -12.28
N ASP A 48 51.29 38.62 -11.79
CA ASP A 48 51.87 37.49 -11.05
C ASP A 48 51.52 37.59 -9.57
N TYR A 49 50.24 37.36 -9.28
CA TYR A 49 49.71 37.46 -7.93
C TYR A 49 50.35 36.46 -6.94
N ASN A 50 50.87 35.32 -7.43
CA ASN A 50 51.55 34.35 -6.56
C ASN A 50 52.88 34.91 -6.05
N ALA A 51 53.70 35.44 -6.96
CA ALA A 51 54.96 36.07 -6.58
C ALA A 51 54.73 37.31 -5.70
N ALA A 52 53.72 38.14 -6.02
CA ALA A 52 53.35 39.29 -5.22
C ALA A 52 52.94 38.91 -3.78
N VAL A 53 52.08 37.89 -3.60
CA VAL A 53 51.67 37.42 -2.26
C VAL A 53 52.87 36.94 -1.45
N ILE A 54 53.81 36.21 -2.06
CA ILE A 54 55.02 35.75 -1.37
C ILE A 54 55.86 36.94 -0.89
N GLN A 55 56.09 37.94 -1.76
CA GLN A 55 56.86 39.13 -1.41
C GLN A 55 56.18 39.95 -0.30
N LEU A 56 54.86 40.16 -0.38
CA LEU A 56 54.11 40.88 0.65
C LEU A 56 54.12 40.15 2.00
N LYS A 57 54.01 38.81 2.01
CA LYS A 57 54.12 38.02 3.24
C LYS A 57 55.53 38.09 3.84
N ASN A 58 56.57 38.06 3.02
CA ASN A 58 57.95 38.22 3.49
C ASN A 58 58.21 39.62 4.06
N ALA A 59 57.65 40.67 3.44
CA ALA A 59 57.71 42.03 3.97
C ALA A 59 57.02 42.11 5.34
N LEU A 60 55.82 41.53 5.46
CA LEU A 60 55.04 41.50 6.70
C LEU A 60 55.66 40.63 7.80
N GLN A 61 56.48 39.63 7.44
CA GLN A 61 57.25 38.85 8.42
C GLN A 61 58.35 39.69 9.07
N LYS A 62 58.96 40.64 8.33
CA LYS A 62 59.99 41.54 8.85
C LYS A 62 59.40 42.77 9.56
N ASN A 63 58.28 43.29 9.08
CA ASN A 63 57.53 44.36 9.72
C ASN A 63 56.03 44.14 9.53
N ALA A 64 55.37 43.70 10.61
CA ALA A 64 53.94 43.39 10.60
C ALA A 64 53.04 44.63 10.49
N GLU A 65 53.54 45.85 10.67
CA GLU A 65 52.72 47.07 10.69
C GLU A 65 52.70 47.82 9.35
N LEU A 66 53.28 47.24 8.29
CA LEU A 66 53.27 47.83 6.95
C LEU A 66 51.85 47.88 6.36
N THR A 67 51.19 49.04 6.51
CA THR A 67 49.82 49.29 6.04
C THR A 67 49.65 49.05 4.54
N GLU A 68 50.58 49.54 3.71
CA GLU A 68 50.58 49.34 2.25
C GLU A 68 50.68 47.84 1.89
N ALA A 69 51.54 47.09 2.58
CA ALA A 69 51.71 45.67 2.31
C ALA A 69 50.44 44.87 2.63
N ARG A 70 49.74 45.22 3.72
CA ARG A 70 48.46 44.61 4.11
C ARG A 70 47.33 44.98 3.14
N TYR A 71 47.25 46.25 2.74
CA TYR A 71 46.29 46.69 1.75
C TYR A 71 46.48 45.95 0.42
N LEU A 72 47.72 45.89 -0.11
CA LEU A 72 48.00 45.19 -1.37
C LEU A 72 47.69 43.69 -1.26
N LEU A 73 47.99 43.07 -0.11
CA LEU A 73 47.66 41.66 0.12
C LEU A 73 46.14 41.46 0.14
N GLY A 74 45.41 42.34 0.83
CA GLY A 74 43.95 42.35 0.87
C GLY A 74 43.32 42.57 -0.52
N LYS A 75 43.87 43.47 -1.33
CA LYS A 75 43.46 43.71 -2.72
C LYS A 75 43.68 42.49 -3.61
N ILE A 76 44.84 41.82 -3.50
CA ILE A 76 45.09 40.60 -4.26
C ILE A 76 44.10 39.50 -3.86
N TYR A 77 43.85 39.31 -2.56
CA TYR A 77 42.86 38.34 -2.10
C TYR A 77 41.46 38.68 -2.61
N PHE A 78 41.09 39.97 -2.61
CA PHE A 78 39.83 40.42 -3.16
C PHE A 78 39.69 40.10 -4.65
N GLU A 79 40.70 40.41 -5.46
CA GLU A 79 40.73 40.12 -6.91
C GLU A 79 40.71 38.61 -7.21
N ARG A 80 41.25 37.78 -6.30
CA ARG A 80 41.23 36.32 -6.41
C ARG A 80 39.94 35.66 -5.94
N GLY A 81 39.08 36.40 -5.25
CA GLY A 81 37.84 35.88 -4.68
C GLY A 81 37.97 35.35 -3.24
N ASP A 82 39.14 35.47 -2.61
CA ASP A 82 39.42 35.03 -1.24
C ASP A 82 38.87 36.04 -0.22
N MET A 83 37.54 36.20 -0.16
CA MET A 83 36.89 37.32 0.54
C MET A 83 37.17 37.37 2.05
N ALA A 84 37.37 36.24 2.70
CA ALA A 84 37.69 36.17 4.13
C ALA A 84 39.09 36.75 4.43
N ASP A 85 40.09 36.33 3.67
CA ASP A 85 41.46 36.84 3.82
C ASP A 85 41.57 38.29 3.34
N ALA A 86 40.84 38.65 2.29
CA ALA A 86 40.71 40.04 1.84
C ALA A 86 40.17 40.94 2.95
N ALA A 87 39.04 40.57 3.57
CA ALA A 87 38.44 41.35 4.64
C ALA A 87 39.37 41.46 5.86
N LYS A 88 40.08 40.38 6.20
CA LYS A 88 41.05 40.38 7.29
C LYS A 88 42.17 41.38 7.07
N GLU A 89 42.86 41.30 5.93
CA GLU A 89 44.02 42.15 5.65
C GLU A 89 43.62 43.61 5.40
N LEU A 90 42.49 43.87 4.73
CA LEU A 90 41.94 45.22 4.57
C LEU A 90 41.55 45.85 5.91
N ARG A 91 40.90 45.08 6.81
CA ARG A 91 40.55 45.55 8.15
C ARG A 91 41.81 45.91 8.96
N HIS A 92 42.87 45.09 8.86
CA HIS A 92 44.14 45.39 9.51
C HIS A 92 44.85 46.61 8.92
N ALA A 93 44.85 46.76 7.59
CA ALA A 93 45.43 47.94 6.93
C ALA A 93 44.76 49.23 7.42
N ILE A 94 43.42 49.25 7.47
CA ILE A 94 42.64 50.39 7.95
C ILE A 94 42.93 50.66 9.45
N SER A 95 42.95 49.63 10.30
CA SER A 95 43.20 49.82 11.74
C SER A 95 44.62 50.35 12.05
N LEU A 96 45.58 50.07 11.18
CA LEU A 96 46.96 50.56 11.29
C LEU A 96 47.16 51.93 10.61
N GLY A 97 46.10 52.57 10.12
CA GLY A 97 46.15 53.93 9.58
C GLY A 97 46.51 54.02 8.09
N TYR A 98 46.18 53.00 7.28
CA TYR A 98 46.25 53.12 5.82
C TYR A 98 45.47 54.33 5.32
N GLN A 99 46.10 55.16 4.48
CA GLN A 99 45.55 56.47 4.07
C GLN A 99 44.65 56.41 2.83
N GLY A 100 44.62 55.29 2.10
CA GLY A 100 43.77 55.13 0.91
C GLY A 100 42.30 54.88 1.28
N GLU A 101 41.40 55.71 0.74
CA GLU A 101 39.95 55.59 0.98
C GLU A 101 39.31 54.38 0.28
N ASP A 102 40.00 53.78 -0.69
CA ASP A 102 39.55 52.66 -1.52
C ASP A 102 39.53 51.31 -0.78
N ALA A 103 40.28 51.19 0.31
CA ALA A 103 40.23 50.02 1.19
C ALA A 103 38.84 49.83 1.84
N ILE A 104 38.12 50.92 2.10
CA ILE A 104 36.82 50.92 2.79
C ILE A 104 35.71 50.26 1.94
N PRO A 105 35.41 50.73 0.71
CA PRO A 105 34.40 50.08 -0.13
C PRO A 105 34.78 48.64 -0.51
N MET A 106 36.08 48.34 -0.64
CA MET A 106 36.57 46.98 -0.90
C MET A 106 36.32 46.04 0.28
N LEU A 107 36.62 46.49 1.51
CA LEU A 107 36.31 45.75 2.73
C LEU A 107 34.80 45.54 2.87
N ALA A 108 34.01 46.60 2.72
CA ALA A 108 32.55 46.51 2.80
C ALA A 108 32.01 45.46 1.80
N ARG A 109 32.53 45.44 0.56
CA ARG A 109 32.14 44.44 -0.45
C ARG A 109 32.55 43.03 -0.08
N ALA A 110 33.74 42.84 0.49
CA ALA A 110 34.21 41.54 1.00
C ALA A 110 33.33 41.01 2.15
N LEU A 111 32.84 41.90 3.03
CA LEU A 111 31.94 41.57 4.13
C LEU A 111 30.54 41.19 3.60
N ILE A 112 30.01 41.89 2.60
CA ILE A 112 28.76 41.49 1.93
C ILE A 112 28.87 40.10 1.30
N ALA A 113 29.99 39.79 0.65
CA ALA A 113 30.23 38.47 0.06
C ALA A 113 30.28 37.35 1.12
N GLN A 114 30.70 37.66 2.34
CA GLN A 114 30.66 36.75 3.51
C GLN A 114 29.29 36.70 4.20
N GLY A 115 28.28 37.41 3.69
CA GLY A 115 26.94 37.47 4.27
C GLY A 115 26.80 38.41 5.46
N GLN A 116 27.83 39.18 5.81
CA GLN A 116 27.85 40.10 6.95
C GLN A 116 27.18 41.45 6.63
N ARG A 117 25.95 41.41 6.12
CA ARG A 117 25.20 42.59 5.65
C ARG A 117 24.91 43.59 6.76
N GLU A 118 24.47 43.09 7.92
CA GLU A 118 24.16 43.95 9.08
C GLU A 118 25.41 44.67 9.63
N GLU A 119 26.57 44.01 9.62
CA GLU A 119 27.83 44.65 10.02
C GLU A 119 28.18 45.80 9.07
N VAL A 120 28.04 45.58 7.76
CA VAL A 120 28.32 46.61 6.75
C VAL A 120 27.39 47.81 6.92
N ILE A 121 26.09 47.55 7.11
CA ILE A 121 25.11 48.61 7.34
C ILE A 121 25.48 49.37 8.62
N LYS A 122 25.68 48.67 9.75
CA LYS A 122 25.97 49.31 11.04
C LYS A 122 27.27 50.14 11.01
N THR A 123 28.32 49.61 10.39
CA THR A 123 29.67 50.20 10.44
C THR A 123 29.82 51.37 9.47
N TYR A 124 29.24 51.27 8.26
CA TYR A 124 29.57 52.19 7.18
C TYR A 124 28.45 53.16 6.79
N SER A 125 27.24 53.07 7.36
CA SER A 125 26.11 53.95 7.00
C SER A 125 26.37 55.44 7.22
N SER A 126 27.27 55.78 8.15
CA SER A 126 27.65 57.17 8.47
C SER A 126 29.06 57.52 8.02
N THR A 127 29.74 56.64 7.27
CA THR A 127 31.09 56.89 6.77
C THR A 127 31.03 57.84 5.58
N SER A 128 31.79 58.92 5.64
CA SER A 128 31.99 59.86 4.53
C SER A 128 33.39 59.69 3.96
N LEU A 129 33.51 59.67 2.64
CA LEU A 129 34.78 59.61 1.89
C LEU A 129 34.94 60.91 1.10
N LYS A 130 36.16 61.42 0.97
CA LYS A 130 36.46 62.65 0.24
C LYS A 130 36.49 62.41 -1.27
N ASP A 131 36.95 61.24 -1.71
CA ASP A 131 36.94 60.86 -3.11
C ASP A 131 35.50 60.51 -3.55
N PRO A 132 34.90 61.27 -4.49
CA PRO A 132 33.54 60.98 -4.98
C PRO A 132 33.40 59.59 -5.61
N VAL A 133 34.46 59.03 -6.19
CA VAL A 133 34.46 57.69 -6.79
C VAL A 133 34.40 56.61 -5.72
N GLU A 134 35.23 56.72 -4.67
CA GLU A 134 35.22 55.77 -3.56
C GLU A 134 33.94 55.89 -2.71
N LEU A 135 33.44 57.12 -2.51
CA LEU A 135 32.13 57.35 -1.90
C LEU A 135 31.01 56.65 -2.70
N SER A 136 31.03 56.81 -4.02
CA SER A 136 30.06 56.15 -4.92
C SER A 136 30.11 54.63 -4.80
N LYS A 137 31.31 54.03 -4.75
CA LYS A 137 31.47 52.58 -4.55
C LYS A 137 30.92 52.14 -3.20
N LEU A 138 31.19 52.87 -2.11
CA LEU A 138 30.71 52.53 -0.77
C LEU A 138 29.18 52.59 -0.70
N LEU A 139 28.58 53.66 -1.23
CA LEU A 139 27.13 53.81 -1.31
C LEU A 139 26.48 52.69 -2.14
N THR A 140 27.14 52.24 -3.21
CA THR A 140 26.68 51.07 -3.99
C THR A 140 26.63 49.80 -3.13
N VAL A 141 27.69 49.57 -2.34
CA VAL A 141 27.75 48.41 -1.43
C VAL A 141 26.69 48.49 -0.32
N LEU A 142 26.41 49.68 0.22
CA LEU A 142 25.33 49.89 1.19
C LEU A 142 23.96 49.62 0.56
N GLY A 143 23.74 50.07 -0.67
CA GLY A 143 22.57 49.71 -1.46
C GLY A 143 22.43 48.19 -1.61
N ASP A 144 23.51 47.49 -1.98
CA ASP A 144 23.53 46.03 -2.10
C ASP A 144 23.20 45.34 -0.77
N ALA A 145 23.70 45.88 0.35
CA ALA A 145 23.44 45.38 1.70
C ALA A 145 21.95 45.49 2.07
N ARG A 146 21.31 46.61 1.74
CA ARG A 146 19.92 46.96 2.09
C ARG A 146 18.87 46.45 1.10
N SER A 147 19.27 46.05 -0.10
CA SER A 147 18.37 45.72 -1.22
C SER A 147 17.33 44.62 -0.93
N ARG A 148 17.59 43.70 0.00
CA ARG A 148 16.67 42.61 0.37
C ARG A 148 15.58 43.06 1.34
N ASP A 149 15.97 43.74 2.42
CA ASP A 149 15.12 43.99 3.58
C ASP A 149 14.63 45.44 3.68
N LYS A 150 15.38 46.39 3.10
CA LYS A 150 15.17 47.84 3.22
C LYS A 150 15.22 48.54 1.85
N ARG A 151 14.33 48.13 0.94
CA ARG A 151 14.33 48.55 -0.48
C ARG A 151 14.36 50.08 -0.68
N GLY A 152 13.60 50.85 0.11
CA GLY A 152 13.58 52.31 0.01
C GLY A 152 14.87 52.99 0.53
N GLU A 153 15.61 52.36 1.43
CA GLU A 153 16.96 52.83 1.79
C GLU A 153 17.96 52.46 0.70
N ALA A 154 17.90 51.24 0.17
CA ALA A 154 18.76 50.81 -0.92
C ALA A 154 18.64 51.70 -2.16
N GLU A 155 17.41 52.08 -2.55
CA GLU A 155 17.19 53.00 -3.66
C GLU A 155 17.86 54.36 -3.43
N ARG A 156 17.75 54.90 -2.20
CA ARG A 156 18.41 56.17 -1.84
C ARG A 156 19.93 56.06 -1.96
N ASP A 157 20.52 54.97 -1.47
CA ASP A 157 21.96 54.75 -1.55
C ASP A 157 22.44 54.64 -3.00
N TYR A 158 21.76 53.87 -3.86
CA TYR A 158 22.13 53.76 -5.27
C TYR A 158 21.99 55.09 -6.02
N ARG A 159 20.94 55.87 -5.75
CA ARG A 159 20.77 57.21 -6.34
C ARG A 159 21.87 58.17 -5.86
N ALA A 160 22.22 58.12 -4.58
CA ALA A 160 23.33 58.90 -4.04
C ALA A 160 24.68 58.48 -4.65
N ALA A 161 24.90 57.18 -4.86
CA ALA A 161 26.09 56.66 -5.54
C ALA A 161 26.20 57.21 -6.97
N ILE A 162 25.11 57.18 -7.74
CA ILE A 162 25.08 57.73 -9.11
C ILE A 162 25.28 59.25 -9.11
N LYS A 163 24.76 59.97 -8.10
CA LYS A 163 25.00 61.41 -7.95
C LYS A 163 26.48 61.72 -7.69
N ALA A 164 27.15 60.92 -6.86
CA ALA A 164 28.58 61.08 -6.55
C ALA A 164 29.47 60.70 -7.74
N ASN A 165 29.08 59.69 -8.52
CA ASN A 165 29.74 59.31 -9.77
C ASN A 165 28.71 58.82 -10.82
N PRO A 166 28.37 59.64 -11.83
CA PRO A 166 27.38 59.29 -12.86
C PRO A 166 27.75 58.07 -13.73
N SER A 167 29.04 57.71 -13.82
CA SER A 167 29.51 56.55 -14.59
C SER A 167 29.48 55.24 -13.81
N ASN A 168 29.01 55.24 -12.55
CA ASN A 168 28.94 54.02 -11.75
C ASN A 168 27.83 53.07 -12.24
N ALA A 169 28.22 52.19 -13.17
CA ALA A 169 27.35 51.18 -13.76
C ALA A 169 26.77 50.20 -12.72
N HIS A 170 27.55 49.81 -11.70
CA HIS A 170 27.08 48.89 -10.65
C HIS A 170 25.91 49.47 -9.84
N ALA A 171 25.93 50.77 -9.53
CA ALA A 171 24.80 51.43 -8.86
C ALA A 171 23.54 51.48 -9.75
N LYS A 172 23.71 51.70 -11.06
CA LYS A 172 22.60 51.65 -12.04
C LYS A 172 22.01 50.23 -12.13
N VAL A 173 22.85 49.20 -12.16
CA VAL A 173 22.41 47.78 -12.05
C VAL A 173 21.66 47.54 -10.74
N GLY A 174 22.13 48.11 -9.62
CA GLY A 174 21.44 48.06 -8.33
C GLY A 174 20.00 48.59 -8.39
N LEU A 175 19.77 49.74 -9.03
CA LEU A 175 18.42 50.28 -9.23
C LEU A 175 17.54 49.38 -10.11
N ALA A 176 18.09 48.84 -11.22
CA ALA A 176 17.36 47.90 -12.05
C ALA A 176 17.01 46.60 -11.30
N ARG A 177 17.89 46.16 -10.38
CA ARG A 177 17.63 45.00 -9.51
C ARG A 177 16.44 45.25 -8.58
N LEU A 178 16.28 46.46 -8.07
CA LEU A 178 15.09 46.82 -7.28
C LEU A 178 13.80 46.77 -8.11
N GLN A 179 13.83 47.17 -9.38
CA GLN A 179 12.69 47.02 -10.29
C GLN A 179 12.35 45.54 -10.54
N ALA A 180 13.36 44.71 -10.80
CA ALA A 180 13.16 43.26 -10.95
C ALA A 180 12.57 42.62 -9.67
N LEU A 181 13.06 43.01 -8.50
CA LEU A 181 12.53 42.55 -7.20
C LEU A 181 11.11 43.07 -6.88
N ALA A 182 10.68 44.14 -7.55
CA ALA A 182 9.31 44.65 -7.50
C ALA A 182 8.36 43.98 -8.52
N GLY A 183 8.89 43.10 -9.39
CA GLY A 183 8.13 42.46 -10.47
C GLY A 183 8.04 43.27 -11.76
N ASN A 184 8.70 44.43 -11.82
CA ASN A 184 8.72 45.31 -13.00
C ASN A 184 9.80 44.86 -13.98
N PHE A 185 9.66 43.63 -14.51
CA PHE A 185 10.70 42.96 -15.28
C PHE A 185 11.09 43.69 -16.57
N ASN A 186 10.10 44.16 -17.35
CA ASN A 186 10.37 44.89 -18.59
C ASN A 186 11.12 46.22 -18.35
N GLU A 187 10.78 46.92 -17.27
CA GLU A 187 11.48 48.15 -16.89
C GLU A 187 12.90 47.86 -16.43
N ALA A 188 13.11 46.79 -15.65
CA ALA A 188 14.44 46.33 -15.27
C ALA A 188 15.29 46.04 -16.51
N VAL A 189 14.76 45.32 -17.51
CA VAL A 189 15.45 45.03 -18.77
C VAL A 189 15.83 46.32 -19.50
N ARG A 190 14.90 47.28 -19.65
CA ARG A 190 15.15 48.58 -20.29
C ARG A 190 16.28 49.36 -19.60
N MET A 191 16.25 49.41 -18.26
CA MET A 191 17.30 50.06 -17.47
C MET A 191 18.66 49.37 -17.66
N ILE A 192 18.68 48.04 -17.70
CA ILE A 192 19.91 47.26 -17.87
C ILE A 192 20.48 47.42 -19.28
N ASP A 193 19.63 47.49 -20.31
CA ASP A 193 20.07 47.73 -21.68
C ASP A 193 20.80 49.07 -21.84
N ALA A 194 20.31 50.11 -21.13
CA ALA A 194 21.01 51.40 -21.07
C ALA A 194 22.38 51.27 -20.37
N VAL A 195 22.48 50.46 -19.31
CA VAL A 195 23.77 50.19 -18.66
C VAL A 195 24.72 49.42 -19.57
N ILE A 196 24.23 48.40 -20.27
CA ILE A 196 25.04 47.59 -21.19
C ILE A 196 25.56 48.43 -22.36
N ALA A 197 24.77 49.39 -22.86
CA ALA A 197 25.21 50.30 -23.91
C ALA A 197 26.42 51.16 -23.48
N GLU A 198 26.50 51.54 -22.21
CA GLU A 198 27.63 52.30 -21.66
C GLU A 198 28.78 51.40 -21.15
N SER A 199 28.48 50.16 -20.74
CA SER A 199 29.40 49.23 -20.10
C SER A 199 29.18 47.79 -20.60
N PRO A 200 29.61 47.47 -21.83
CA PRO A 200 29.27 46.22 -22.52
C PRO A 200 29.91 44.97 -21.95
N ASP A 201 30.90 45.10 -21.05
CA ASP A 201 31.64 43.98 -20.44
C ASP A 201 31.18 43.69 -18.98
N LEU A 202 30.10 44.31 -18.53
CA LEU A 202 29.61 44.18 -17.15
C LEU A 202 28.80 42.88 -16.95
N VAL A 203 29.46 41.84 -16.43
CA VAL A 203 28.88 40.50 -16.18
C VAL A 203 27.55 40.57 -15.41
N ASP A 204 27.52 41.29 -14.28
CA ASP A 204 26.33 41.40 -13.41
C ASP A 204 25.12 42.00 -14.13
N ALA A 205 25.34 42.84 -15.15
CA ALA A 205 24.25 43.43 -15.94
C ALA A 205 23.57 42.37 -16.80
N TYR A 206 24.35 41.53 -17.50
CA TYR A 206 23.79 40.43 -18.29
C TYR A 206 23.14 39.35 -17.42
N GLU A 207 23.72 39.03 -16.27
CA GLU A 207 23.10 38.10 -15.32
C GLU A 207 21.74 38.63 -14.84
N LEU A 208 21.67 39.91 -14.46
CA LEU A 208 20.41 40.52 -14.04
C LEU A 208 19.41 40.61 -15.21
N LYS A 209 19.87 40.91 -16.43
CA LYS A 209 19.04 40.93 -17.63
C LYS A 209 18.40 39.55 -17.87
N GLY A 210 19.20 38.49 -17.79
CA GLY A 210 18.71 37.12 -17.93
C GLY A 210 17.64 36.78 -16.90
N ASN A 211 17.89 37.10 -15.63
CA ASN A 211 16.91 36.89 -14.55
C ASN A 211 15.62 37.71 -14.75
N ALA A 212 15.74 38.97 -15.20
CA ALA A 212 14.59 39.81 -15.49
C ALA A 212 13.78 39.29 -16.68
N LEU A 213 14.43 38.81 -17.74
CA LEU A 213 13.78 38.20 -18.91
C LEU A 213 13.05 36.90 -18.55
N LEU A 214 13.62 36.06 -17.68
CA LEU A 214 12.89 34.90 -17.14
C LEU A 214 11.61 35.34 -16.39
N GLY A 215 11.69 36.41 -15.60
CA GLY A 215 10.52 37.00 -14.94
C GLY A 215 9.47 37.53 -15.93
N ALA A 216 9.92 38.09 -17.05
CA ALA A 216 9.08 38.52 -18.16
C ALA A 216 8.57 37.35 -19.05
N ARG A 217 8.93 36.10 -18.72
CA ARG A 217 8.61 34.87 -19.48
C ARG A 217 9.27 34.79 -20.87
N ASP A 218 10.35 35.52 -21.09
CA ASP A 218 11.19 35.40 -22.28
C ASP A 218 12.41 34.51 -22.00
N ALA A 219 12.21 33.19 -22.17
CA ALA A 219 13.25 32.21 -21.89
C ALA A 219 14.42 32.30 -22.88
N ASP A 220 14.17 32.50 -24.17
CA ASP A 220 15.23 32.55 -25.18
C ASP A 220 16.07 33.82 -25.05
N GLY A 221 15.44 34.97 -24.79
CA GLY A 221 16.16 36.21 -24.49
C GLY A 221 17.00 36.07 -23.21
N ALA A 222 16.47 35.41 -22.18
CA ALA A 222 17.20 35.16 -20.95
C ALA A 222 18.46 34.31 -21.19
N MET A 223 18.32 33.22 -21.95
CA MET A 223 19.43 32.35 -22.31
C MET A 223 20.52 33.11 -23.08
N ALA A 224 20.14 33.96 -24.03
CA ALA A 224 21.09 34.81 -24.75
C ALA A 224 21.86 35.75 -23.81
N ALA A 225 21.19 36.36 -22.83
CA ALA A 225 21.83 37.21 -21.84
C ALA A 225 22.79 36.41 -20.93
N PHE A 226 22.39 35.24 -20.43
CA PHE A 226 23.27 34.39 -19.63
C PHE A 226 24.48 33.89 -20.41
N HIS A 227 24.33 33.51 -21.68
CA HIS A 227 25.47 33.11 -22.53
C HIS A 227 26.46 34.25 -22.75
N LYS A 228 25.98 35.51 -22.84
CA LYS A 228 26.87 36.68 -22.85
C LYS A 228 27.62 36.84 -21.52
N ALA A 229 26.94 36.68 -20.39
CA ALA A 229 27.59 36.70 -19.07
C ALA A 229 28.65 35.59 -18.94
N ILE A 230 28.33 34.36 -19.37
CA ILE A 230 29.25 33.21 -19.38
C ILE A 230 30.46 33.48 -20.29
N GLY A 231 30.25 34.08 -21.47
CA GLY A 231 31.35 34.45 -22.37
C GLY A 231 32.34 35.43 -21.75
N LEU A 232 31.84 36.37 -20.92
CA LEU A 232 32.66 37.33 -20.19
C LEU A 232 33.34 36.71 -18.96
N ALA A 233 32.72 35.73 -18.30
CA ALA A 233 33.23 35.10 -17.08
C ALA A 233 33.03 33.57 -17.03
N PRO A 234 33.72 32.79 -17.88
CA PRO A 234 33.43 31.36 -18.07
C PRO A 234 33.74 30.46 -16.87
N LYS A 235 34.49 30.95 -15.88
CA LYS A 235 34.80 30.19 -14.64
C LYS A 235 33.75 30.38 -13.53
N GLN A 236 32.78 31.27 -13.72
CA GLN A 236 31.75 31.57 -12.72
C GLN A 236 30.58 30.59 -12.82
N GLN A 237 30.61 29.54 -11.99
CA GLN A 237 29.62 28.46 -12.02
C GLN A 237 28.16 28.92 -11.83
N GLN A 238 27.92 30.02 -11.13
CA GLN A 238 26.58 30.56 -10.87
C GLN A 238 25.85 31.01 -12.14
N LEU A 239 26.59 31.35 -13.21
CA LEU A 239 26.01 31.81 -14.48
C LEU A 239 25.40 30.66 -15.30
N TYR A 240 25.88 29.43 -15.10
CA TYR A 240 25.41 28.23 -15.81
C TYR A 240 24.14 27.62 -15.19
N VAL A 241 23.89 27.85 -13.89
CA VAL A 241 22.75 27.24 -13.18
C VAL A 241 21.40 27.70 -13.77
N PRO A 242 21.13 29.00 -13.99
CA PRO A 242 19.89 29.45 -14.62
C PRO A 242 19.70 28.89 -16.03
N VAL A 243 20.79 28.75 -16.81
CA VAL A 243 20.80 28.20 -18.17
C VAL A 243 20.28 26.76 -18.16
N VAL A 244 20.96 25.87 -17.43
CA VAL A 244 20.63 24.44 -17.42
C VAL A 244 19.24 24.21 -16.79
N THR A 245 18.91 24.91 -15.69
CA THR A 245 17.61 24.74 -15.03
C THR A 245 16.45 25.23 -15.91
N THR A 246 16.61 26.32 -16.65
CA THR A 246 15.59 26.83 -17.58
C THR A 246 15.35 25.83 -18.70
N LEU A 247 16.42 25.34 -19.35
CA LEU A 247 16.31 24.33 -20.41
C LEU A 247 15.59 23.06 -19.94
N LEU A 248 15.91 22.60 -18.73
CA LEU A 248 15.19 21.48 -18.12
C LEU A 248 13.71 21.81 -17.90
N GLN A 249 13.39 22.98 -17.35
CA GLN A 249 12.01 23.42 -17.12
C GLN A 249 11.20 23.52 -18.42
N THR A 250 11.79 24.01 -19.50
CA THR A 250 11.16 24.12 -20.83
C THR A 250 11.26 22.84 -21.67
N ASN A 251 11.64 21.71 -21.06
CA ASN A 251 11.74 20.39 -21.69
C ASN A 251 12.73 20.30 -22.87
N ARG A 252 13.75 21.16 -22.91
CA ARG A 252 14.85 21.17 -23.89
C ARG A 252 16.02 20.33 -23.36
N VAL A 253 15.76 19.03 -23.20
CA VAL A 253 16.63 18.10 -22.45
C VAL A 253 18.02 17.93 -23.09
N ASP A 254 18.10 17.87 -24.41
CA ASP A 254 19.36 17.66 -25.11
C ASP A 254 20.29 18.87 -25.01
N GLU A 255 19.73 20.08 -25.13
CA GLU A 255 20.46 21.34 -24.92
C GLU A 255 20.92 21.46 -23.47
N ALA A 256 20.07 21.12 -22.50
CA ALA A 256 20.45 21.13 -21.08
C ALA A 256 21.66 20.21 -20.81
N ARG A 257 21.73 19.06 -21.49
CA ARG A 257 22.85 18.13 -21.37
C ARG A 257 24.14 18.72 -21.96
N GLN A 258 24.06 19.42 -23.09
CA GLN A 258 25.21 20.08 -23.71
C GLN A 258 25.74 21.21 -22.82
N GLU A 259 24.86 22.05 -22.31
CA GLU A 259 25.24 23.16 -21.41
C GLU A 259 25.82 22.66 -20.09
N LEU A 260 25.27 21.58 -19.52
CA LEU A 260 25.83 20.95 -18.32
C LEU A 260 27.25 20.38 -18.57
N ALA A 261 27.49 19.76 -19.73
CA ALA A 261 28.82 19.29 -20.10
C ALA A 261 29.80 20.45 -20.35
N ALA A 262 29.33 21.55 -20.94
CA ALA A 262 30.12 22.77 -21.10
C ALA A 262 30.50 23.39 -19.75
N MET A 263 29.55 23.45 -18.81
CA MET A 263 29.80 23.86 -17.43
C MET A 263 30.87 22.98 -16.77
N GLU A 264 30.71 21.65 -16.78
CA GLU A 264 31.68 20.73 -16.16
C GLU A 264 33.08 20.92 -16.74
N LYS A 265 33.20 21.14 -18.05
CA LYS A 265 34.49 21.42 -18.69
C LYS A 265 35.11 22.75 -18.25
N ALA A 266 34.29 23.78 -18.04
CA ALA A 266 34.75 25.12 -17.70
C ALA A 266 35.09 25.27 -16.20
N VAL A 267 34.28 24.68 -15.31
CA VAL A 267 34.40 24.87 -13.86
C VAL A 267 34.88 23.63 -13.10
N GLY A 268 34.95 22.47 -13.75
CA GLY A 268 35.28 21.19 -13.13
C GLY A 268 34.11 20.56 -12.37
N LYS A 269 34.36 19.39 -11.76
CA LYS A 269 33.36 18.71 -10.92
C LYS A 269 33.15 19.48 -9.62
N SER A 270 31.92 19.93 -9.39
CA SER A 270 31.51 20.66 -8.18
C SER A 270 30.11 20.24 -7.72
N PRO A 271 29.71 20.57 -6.48
CA PRO A 271 28.34 20.35 -6.00
C PRO A 271 27.25 20.92 -6.92
N ALA A 272 27.51 22.03 -7.62
CA ALA A 272 26.57 22.61 -8.56
C ALA A 272 26.39 21.72 -9.81
N VAL A 273 27.49 21.16 -10.34
CA VAL A 273 27.44 20.22 -11.49
C VAL A 273 26.68 18.95 -11.12
N TRP A 274 26.99 18.33 -9.98
CA TRP A 274 26.27 17.13 -9.53
C TRP A 274 24.79 17.39 -9.25
N TYR A 275 24.44 18.56 -8.72
CA TYR A 275 23.05 18.97 -8.52
C TYR A 275 22.28 19.06 -9.84
N LEU A 276 22.86 19.72 -10.85
CA LEU A 276 22.22 19.85 -12.16
C LEU A 276 22.13 18.50 -12.89
N GLN A 277 23.13 17.64 -12.73
CA GLN A 277 23.09 16.26 -13.22
C GLN A 277 21.94 15.48 -12.57
N ALA A 278 21.82 15.55 -11.24
CA ALA A 278 20.71 14.94 -10.51
C ALA A 278 19.34 15.47 -10.99
N TYR A 279 19.24 16.77 -11.29
CA TYR A 279 18.00 17.37 -11.77
C TYR A 279 17.64 16.87 -13.19
N LEU A 280 18.63 16.78 -14.09
CA LEU A 280 18.49 16.19 -15.42
C LEU A 280 18.04 14.72 -15.33
N ASP A 281 18.67 13.93 -14.46
CA ASP A 281 18.34 12.51 -14.27
C ASP A 281 16.92 12.33 -13.70
N PHE A 282 16.54 13.16 -12.72
CA PHE A 282 15.18 13.17 -12.18
C PHE A 282 14.14 13.50 -13.26
N ARG A 283 14.41 14.49 -14.12
CA ARG A 283 13.52 14.91 -15.21
C ARG A 283 13.41 13.87 -16.32
N THR A 284 14.46 13.09 -16.54
CA THR A 284 14.47 12.01 -17.54
C THR A 284 14.06 10.65 -16.98
N GLY A 285 13.65 10.59 -15.71
CA GLY A 285 13.12 9.39 -15.06
C GLY A 285 14.17 8.39 -14.57
N LYS A 286 15.46 8.75 -14.59
CA LYS A 286 16.56 7.93 -14.06
C LYS A 286 16.69 8.14 -12.55
N LEU A 287 15.75 7.60 -11.78
CA LEU A 287 15.57 7.94 -10.37
C LEU A 287 16.74 7.48 -9.48
N GLU A 288 17.33 6.32 -9.75
CA GLU A 288 18.47 5.78 -8.99
C GLU A 288 19.72 6.63 -9.23
N ALA A 289 19.99 7.01 -10.48
CA ALA A 289 21.08 7.92 -10.82
C ALA A 289 20.89 9.30 -10.18
N ALA A 290 19.65 9.82 -10.20
CA ALA A 290 19.31 11.08 -9.54
C ALA A 290 19.51 11.01 -8.02
N ARG A 291 19.19 9.87 -7.39
CA ARG A 291 19.44 9.62 -5.96
C ARG A 291 20.94 9.66 -5.66
N ASP A 292 21.73 8.92 -6.41
CA ASP A 292 23.17 8.82 -6.15
C ASP A 292 23.85 10.19 -6.32
N ALA A 293 23.49 10.92 -7.38
CA ALA A 293 24.02 12.26 -7.63
C ALA A 293 23.60 13.27 -6.56
N VAL A 294 22.33 13.27 -6.11
CA VAL A 294 21.89 14.22 -5.07
C VAL A 294 22.45 13.87 -3.69
N GLN A 295 22.69 12.59 -3.39
CA GLN A 295 23.37 12.16 -2.18
C GLN A 295 24.83 12.60 -2.15
N GLU A 296 25.55 12.54 -3.28
CA GLU A 296 26.92 13.05 -3.38
C GLU A 296 26.96 14.55 -3.07
N VAL A 297 26.00 15.33 -3.60
CA VAL A 297 25.88 16.76 -3.29
C VAL A 297 25.67 16.99 -1.79
N ILE A 298 24.73 16.27 -1.17
CA ILE A 298 24.42 16.43 0.27
C ILE A 298 25.62 15.99 1.13
N GLY A 299 26.38 14.97 0.71
CA GLY A 299 27.58 14.54 1.42
C GLY A 299 28.71 15.57 1.40
N LYS A 300 28.85 16.34 0.31
CA LYS A 300 29.90 17.36 0.14
C LYS A 300 29.48 18.76 0.59
N ALA A 301 28.20 19.09 0.44
CA ALA A 301 27.61 20.37 0.79
C ALA A 301 26.27 20.16 1.53
N PRO A 302 26.31 19.77 2.82
CA PRO A 302 25.11 19.44 3.61
C PRO A 302 24.09 20.57 3.73
N ASP A 303 24.54 21.82 3.61
CA ASP A 303 23.72 23.03 3.73
C ASP A 303 23.19 23.53 2.36
N TYR A 304 23.45 22.81 1.27
CA TYR A 304 22.95 23.17 -0.05
C TYR A 304 21.47 22.79 -0.22
N MET A 305 20.59 23.67 0.24
CA MET A 305 19.13 23.46 0.29
C MET A 305 18.48 23.07 -1.06
N PRO A 306 18.90 23.58 -2.24
CA PRO A 306 18.35 23.12 -3.51
C PRO A 306 18.50 21.61 -3.74
N ALA A 307 19.62 21.03 -3.32
CA ALA A 307 19.83 19.58 -3.42
C ALA A 307 18.94 18.80 -2.45
N ARG A 308 18.75 19.28 -1.22
CA ARG A 308 17.80 18.66 -0.27
C ARG A 308 16.36 18.70 -0.79
N LEU A 309 15.95 19.80 -1.41
CA LEU A 309 14.63 19.91 -2.01
C LEU A 309 14.44 18.91 -3.16
N LEU A 310 15.45 18.80 -4.05
CA LEU A 310 15.44 17.80 -5.13
C LEU A 310 15.46 16.37 -4.57
N ALA A 311 16.27 16.09 -3.54
CA ALA A 311 16.30 14.80 -2.87
C ALA A 311 14.91 14.43 -2.32
N GLY A 312 14.19 15.37 -1.72
CA GLY A 312 12.81 15.18 -1.30
C GLY A 312 11.91 14.66 -2.43
N ALA A 313 11.99 15.25 -3.62
CA ALA A 313 11.23 14.83 -4.79
C ALA A 313 11.70 13.47 -5.36
N VAL A 314 13.02 13.24 -5.40
CA VAL A 314 13.63 11.99 -5.88
C VAL A 314 13.21 10.81 -4.99
N PHE A 315 13.37 10.93 -3.68
CA PHE A 315 13.01 9.87 -2.73
C PHE A 315 11.50 9.62 -2.70
N TYR A 316 10.68 10.67 -2.82
CA TYR A 316 9.22 10.50 -2.97
C TYR A 316 8.89 9.63 -4.19
N ARG A 317 9.54 9.89 -5.33
CA ARG A 317 9.33 9.10 -6.56
C ARG A 317 9.87 7.67 -6.48
N LEU A 318 10.90 7.43 -5.67
CA LEU A 318 11.42 6.11 -5.33
C LEU A 318 10.56 5.39 -4.27
N ASN A 319 9.48 6.01 -3.81
CA ASN A 319 8.63 5.54 -2.72
C ASN A 319 9.35 5.39 -1.36
N ASP A 320 10.50 6.04 -1.18
CA ASP A 320 11.20 6.15 0.10
C ASP A 320 10.72 7.41 0.84
N GLN A 321 9.60 7.24 1.54
CA GLN A 321 8.92 8.39 2.16
C GLN A 321 9.70 8.96 3.36
N LEU A 322 10.49 8.14 4.06
CA LEU A 322 11.26 8.60 5.22
C LEU A 322 12.38 9.53 4.79
N GLN A 323 13.16 9.14 3.77
CA GLN A 323 14.22 10.00 3.24
C GLN A 323 13.66 11.25 2.57
N ALA A 324 12.51 11.14 1.89
CA ALA A 324 11.82 12.30 1.34
C ALA A 324 11.52 13.33 2.43
N GLN A 325 10.84 12.91 3.50
CA GLN A 325 10.43 13.78 4.61
C GLN A 325 11.63 14.38 5.35
N ALA A 326 12.67 13.59 5.63
CA ALA A 326 13.87 14.07 6.32
C ALA A 326 14.55 15.23 5.57
N ASN A 327 14.69 15.10 4.25
CA ASN A 327 15.29 16.13 3.42
C ASN A 327 14.39 17.38 3.30
N LEU A 328 13.08 17.20 3.12
CA LEU A 328 12.11 18.29 3.04
C LEU A 328 12.01 19.09 4.35
N ASN A 329 12.03 18.41 5.49
CA ASN A 329 12.01 19.07 6.80
C ASN A 329 13.26 19.93 7.03
N LYS A 330 14.44 19.49 6.58
CA LYS A 330 15.65 20.33 6.62
C LYS A 330 15.54 21.60 5.79
N VAL A 331 14.87 21.53 4.63
CA VAL A 331 14.56 22.74 3.84
C VAL A 331 13.59 23.67 4.61
N LEU A 332 12.60 23.10 5.29
CA LEU A 332 11.62 23.86 6.08
C LEU A 332 12.18 24.43 7.39
N GLU A 333 13.20 23.82 7.98
CA GLU A 333 13.91 24.40 9.13
C GLU A 333 14.60 25.73 8.75
N VAL A 334 15.20 25.78 7.56
CA VAL A 334 15.87 27.00 7.04
C VAL A 334 14.85 27.96 6.42
N SER A 335 13.81 27.44 5.78
CA SER A 335 12.77 28.22 5.10
C SER A 335 11.37 27.68 5.44
N PRO A 336 10.81 28.04 6.62
CA PRO A 336 9.52 27.51 7.09
C PRO A 336 8.32 27.74 6.16
N GLY A 337 8.42 28.71 5.24
CA GLY A 337 7.38 29.04 4.26
C GLY A 337 7.68 28.58 2.83
N ASN A 338 8.57 27.60 2.63
CA ASN A 338 8.93 27.10 1.29
C ASN A 338 7.79 26.28 0.67
N PRO A 339 7.11 26.80 -0.37
CA PRO A 339 5.91 26.16 -0.91
C PRO A 339 6.20 24.86 -1.67
N VAL A 340 7.41 24.69 -2.22
CA VAL A 340 7.77 23.48 -2.96
C VAL A 340 8.03 22.35 -1.98
N ALA A 341 8.76 22.62 -0.90
CA ALA A 341 9.04 21.63 0.14
C ALA A 341 7.75 21.15 0.81
N SER A 342 6.87 22.06 1.23
CA SER A 342 5.60 21.71 1.85
C SER A 342 4.69 20.90 0.92
N ARG A 343 4.63 21.20 -0.39
CA ARG A 343 3.82 20.41 -1.34
C ARG A 343 4.31 18.97 -1.44
N TRP A 344 5.62 18.75 -1.57
CA TRP A 344 6.18 17.40 -1.58
C TRP A 344 5.94 16.67 -0.25
N LEU A 345 5.98 17.40 0.86
CA LEU A 345 5.74 16.83 2.18
C LEU A 345 4.27 16.37 2.33
N VAL A 346 3.31 17.18 1.89
CA VAL A 346 1.88 16.82 1.84
C VAL A 346 1.67 15.60 0.93
N MET A 347 2.28 15.57 -0.26
CA MET A 347 2.20 14.43 -1.15
C MET A 347 2.75 13.15 -0.50
N SER A 348 3.86 13.25 0.24
CA SER A 348 4.45 12.14 0.98
C SER A 348 3.51 11.61 2.07
N PHE A 349 2.85 12.49 2.84
CA PHE A 349 1.87 12.07 3.84
C PHE A 349 0.63 11.43 3.21
N ILE A 350 0.12 11.97 2.11
CA ILE A 350 -0.98 11.35 1.36
C ILE A 350 -0.59 9.95 0.87
N ALA A 351 0.64 9.77 0.35
CA ALA A 351 1.14 8.47 -0.10
C ALA A 351 1.25 7.45 1.06
N GLN A 352 1.58 7.91 2.28
CA GLN A 352 1.57 7.09 3.49
C GLN A 352 0.16 6.86 4.08
N ARG A 353 -0.89 7.43 3.46
CA ARG A 353 -2.27 7.46 4.02
C ARG A 353 -2.37 8.16 5.39
N ASP A 354 -1.46 9.07 5.69
CA ASP A 354 -1.47 9.88 6.91
C ASP A 354 -2.24 11.19 6.71
N ALA A 355 -3.55 11.13 6.97
CA ALA A 355 -4.45 12.26 6.75
C ALA A 355 -4.14 13.45 7.69
N GLU A 356 -3.82 13.17 8.94
CA GLU A 356 -3.62 14.20 9.97
C GLU A 356 -2.40 15.07 9.64
N ARG A 357 -1.25 14.44 9.36
CA ARG A 357 -0.04 15.18 9.00
C ARG A 357 -0.16 15.86 7.64
N ALA A 358 -0.87 15.26 6.69
CA ALA A 358 -1.15 15.90 5.39
C ALA A 358 -1.95 17.21 5.57
N LEU A 359 -3.03 17.18 6.35
CA LEU A 359 -3.86 18.35 6.62
C LEU A 359 -3.09 19.45 7.37
N LYS A 360 -2.30 19.08 8.38
CA LYS A 360 -1.45 20.04 9.12
C LYS A 360 -0.41 20.71 8.22
N ALA A 361 0.24 19.94 7.34
CA ALA A 361 1.22 20.49 6.39
C ALA A 361 0.59 21.38 5.30
N LEU A 362 -0.72 21.28 5.06
CA LEU A 362 -1.47 22.09 4.11
C LEU A 362 -1.83 23.49 4.64
N GLU A 363 -2.01 23.68 5.94
CA GLU A 363 -2.40 24.97 6.54
C GLU A 363 -1.56 26.16 6.07
N PRO A 364 -0.21 26.14 6.14
CA PRO A 364 0.60 27.26 5.68
C PRO A 364 0.53 27.46 4.15
N LEU A 365 0.32 26.38 3.38
CA LEU A 365 0.17 26.46 1.93
C LEU A 365 -1.14 27.15 1.54
N LEU A 366 -2.25 26.77 2.18
CA LEU A 366 -3.57 27.36 1.94
C LEU A 366 -3.61 28.83 2.38
N LYS A 367 -2.91 29.20 3.46
CA LYS A 367 -2.81 30.61 3.87
C LYS A 367 -2.08 31.48 2.83
N LYS A 368 -1.00 30.95 2.25
CA LYS A 368 -0.13 31.71 1.32
C LYS A 368 -0.64 31.69 -0.12
N MET A 369 -1.26 30.60 -0.53
CA MET A 369 -1.71 30.36 -1.90
C MET A 369 -3.12 29.74 -1.91
N PRO A 370 -4.12 30.47 -1.36
CA PRO A 370 -5.46 29.92 -1.13
C PRO A 370 -6.14 29.42 -2.40
N ASP A 371 -5.81 30.00 -3.56
CA ASP A 371 -6.46 29.74 -4.84
C ASP A 371 -5.55 29.02 -5.85
N SER A 372 -4.41 28.49 -5.43
CA SER A 372 -3.53 27.73 -6.32
C SER A 372 -4.17 26.37 -6.67
N PRO A 373 -4.39 26.04 -7.96
CA PRO A 373 -5.01 24.77 -8.35
C PRO A 373 -4.28 23.53 -7.80
N ASP A 374 -2.94 23.58 -7.70
CA ASP A 374 -2.14 22.50 -7.12
C ASP A 374 -2.37 22.32 -5.62
N VAL A 375 -2.50 23.43 -4.88
CA VAL A 375 -2.73 23.40 -3.43
C VAL A 375 -4.15 22.95 -3.15
N LEU A 376 -5.13 23.46 -3.91
CA LEU A 376 -6.52 23.04 -3.84
C LEU A 376 -6.67 21.54 -4.14
N ARG A 377 -5.96 21.03 -5.16
CA ARG A 377 -5.92 19.58 -5.45
C ARG A 377 -5.40 18.77 -4.26
N LEU A 378 -4.29 19.19 -3.64
CA LEU A 378 -3.74 18.50 -2.47
C LEU A 378 -4.68 18.58 -1.26
N ALA A 379 -5.33 19.73 -1.05
CA ALA A 379 -6.32 19.92 0.01
C ALA A 379 -7.54 19.02 -0.18
N GLY A 380 -8.05 18.90 -1.42
CA GLY A 380 -9.12 17.95 -1.76
C GLY A 380 -8.70 16.51 -1.50
N GLN A 381 -7.50 16.10 -1.93
CA GLN A 381 -6.99 14.74 -1.72
C GLN A 381 -6.76 14.40 -0.25
N ALA A 382 -6.21 15.32 0.54
CA ALA A 382 -6.01 15.11 1.97
C ALA A 382 -7.34 15.01 2.74
N ASN A 383 -8.33 15.83 2.39
CA ASN A 383 -9.66 15.74 3.00
C ASN A 383 -10.40 14.47 2.59
N LEU A 384 -10.26 14.02 1.34
CA LEU A 384 -10.81 12.75 0.88
C LEU A 384 -10.21 11.58 1.67
N LEU A 385 -8.90 11.59 1.89
CA LEU A 385 -8.20 10.61 2.73
C LEU A 385 -8.65 10.66 4.19
N ALA A 386 -8.96 11.84 4.72
CA ALA A 386 -9.51 12.03 6.06
C ALA A 386 -10.99 11.61 6.19
N GLY A 387 -11.66 11.24 5.10
CA GLY A 387 -13.11 10.96 5.08
C GLY A 387 -13.99 12.21 5.08
N ASN A 388 -13.42 13.40 4.95
CA ASN A 388 -14.13 14.68 4.92
C ASN A 388 -14.62 14.99 3.49
N LEU A 389 -15.64 14.25 3.02
CA LEU A 389 -16.10 14.30 1.62
C LEU A 389 -16.58 15.69 1.20
N ASP A 390 -17.33 16.40 2.05
CA ASP A 390 -17.85 17.73 1.74
C ASP A 390 -16.73 18.76 1.54
N LYS A 391 -15.73 18.76 2.42
CA LYS A 391 -14.55 19.62 2.30
C LYS A 391 -13.72 19.26 1.08
N ALA A 392 -13.59 17.97 0.77
CA ALA A 392 -12.89 17.53 -0.42
C ALA A 392 -13.58 18.05 -1.70
N ALA A 393 -14.92 17.95 -1.77
CA ALA A 393 -15.72 18.49 -2.86
C ALA A 393 -15.61 20.02 -2.96
N GLU A 394 -15.58 20.74 -1.84
CA GLU A 394 -15.37 22.19 -1.81
C GLU A 394 -14.02 22.58 -2.45
N PHE A 395 -12.92 21.94 -2.00
CA PHE A 395 -11.59 22.25 -2.54
C PHE A 395 -11.44 21.86 -4.02
N PHE A 396 -11.99 20.72 -4.44
CA PHE A 396 -12.00 20.36 -5.85
C PHE A 396 -12.91 21.27 -6.69
N GLY A 397 -14.03 21.74 -6.14
CA GLY A 397 -14.91 22.74 -6.77
C GLY A 397 -14.16 24.04 -7.05
N ARG A 398 -13.49 24.58 -6.03
CA ARG A 398 -12.60 25.75 -6.18
C ARG A 398 -11.45 25.49 -7.15
N GLN A 399 -10.92 24.26 -7.22
CA GLN A 399 -9.92 23.90 -8.22
C GLN A 399 -10.49 24.04 -9.64
N VAL A 400 -11.69 23.50 -9.88
CA VAL A 400 -12.37 23.56 -11.18
C VAL A 400 -12.73 25.00 -11.56
N GLU A 401 -13.16 25.84 -10.61
CA GLU A 401 -13.40 27.27 -10.88
C GLU A 401 -12.15 28.01 -11.39
N ARG A 402 -10.95 27.56 -11.02
CA ARG A 402 -9.68 28.16 -11.46
C ARG A 402 -9.11 27.50 -12.72
N ALA A 403 -9.53 26.29 -13.04
CA ALA A 403 -9.12 25.51 -14.21
C ALA A 403 -10.32 24.73 -14.78
N PRO A 404 -11.31 25.41 -15.39
CA PRO A 404 -12.57 24.80 -15.80
C PRO A 404 -12.41 23.80 -16.97
N ASP A 405 -11.30 23.88 -17.68
CA ASP A 405 -10.89 22.99 -18.77
C ASP A 405 -10.07 21.77 -18.30
N ASP A 406 -9.73 21.66 -17.01
CA ASP A 406 -9.05 20.48 -16.47
C ASP A 406 -10.05 19.33 -16.24
N ALA A 407 -10.20 18.48 -17.26
CA ALA A 407 -11.02 17.26 -17.21
C ALA A 407 -10.67 16.35 -16.01
N ARG A 408 -9.41 16.34 -15.55
CA ARG A 408 -9.01 15.53 -14.38
C ARG A 408 -9.49 16.16 -13.09
N ALA A 409 -9.50 17.49 -12.98
CA ALA A 409 -10.07 18.19 -11.83
C ALA A 409 -11.57 17.95 -11.73
N LEU A 410 -12.29 18.09 -12.85
CA LEU A 410 -13.72 17.76 -12.92
C LEU A 410 -13.99 16.31 -12.54
N THR A 411 -13.20 15.36 -13.02
CA THR A 411 -13.38 13.95 -12.67
C THR A 411 -13.17 13.68 -11.17
N ARG A 412 -12.17 14.33 -10.53
CA ARG A 412 -11.96 14.22 -9.08
C ARG A 412 -13.13 14.80 -8.29
N LEU A 413 -13.63 15.97 -8.68
CA LEU A 413 -14.79 16.59 -8.08
C LEU A 413 -16.02 15.67 -8.19
N ALA A 414 -16.27 15.15 -9.39
CA ALA A 414 -17.39 14.29 -9.67
C ALA A 414 -17.37 13.01 -8.82
N ILE A 415 -16.24 12.30 -8.78
CA ILE A 415 -16.10 11.10 -7.95
C ILE A 415 -16.30 11.43 -6.46
N THR A 416 -15.84 12.59 -6.01
CA THR A 416 -16.02 13.03 -4.61
C THR A 416 -17.48 13.33 -4.31
N ARG A 417 -18.19 13.99 -5.23
CA ARG A 417 -19.65 14.26 -5.13
C ARG A 417 -20.48 12.99 -5.17
N LEU A 418 -20.11 12.03 -6.02
CA LEU A 418 -20.73 10.71 -6.05
C LEU A 418 -20.57 10.00 -4.69
N ALA A 419 -19.39 10.09 -4.08
CA ALA A 419 -19.13 9.52 -2.76
C ALA A 419 -19.89 10.27 -1.64
N SER A 420 -20.12 11.58 -1.75
CA SER A 420 -20.94 12.36 -0.80
C SER A 420 -22.46 12.19 -1.00
N GLY A 421 -22.89 11.46 -2.04
CA GLY A 421 -24.29 11.21 -2.35
C GLY A 421 -24.93 12.21 -3.32
N GLU A 422 -24.18 13.18 -3.83
CA GLU A 422 -24.62 14.14 -4.87
C GLU A 422 -24.55 13.50 -6.27
N VAL A 423 -25.34 12.45 -6.48
CA VAL A 423 -25.24 11.56 -7.66
C VAL A 423 -25.45 12.29 -8.98
N ASP A 424 -26.50 13.12 -9.09
CA ASP A 424 -26.85 13.76 -10.36
C ASP A 424 -25.81 14.81 -10.78
N LYS A 425 -25.28 15.60 -9.83
CA LYS A 425 -24.20 16.56 -10.09
C LYS A 425 -22.91 15.84 -10.53
N GLY A 426 -22.55 14.75 -9.84
CA GLY A 426 -21.38 13.96 -10.20
C GLY A 426 -21.51 13.36 -11.62
N LEU A 427 -22.69 12.91 -12.02
CA LEU A 427 -22.93 12.40 -13.38
C LEU A 427 -22.82 13.50 -14.46
N GLU A 428 -23.30 14.71 -14.18
CA GLU A 428 -23.17 15.87 -15.06
C GLU A 428 -21.71 16.28 -15.25
N GLU A 429 -20.94 16.33 -14.16
CA GLU A 429 -19.51 16.65 -14.19
C GLU A 429 -18.69 15.59 -14.91
N LEU A 430 -19.00 14.29 -14.74
CA LEU A 430 -18.37 13.24 -15.53
C LEU A 430 -18.71 13.35 -17.02
N SER A 431 -19.94 13.76 -17.35
CA SER A 431 -20.34 14.02 -18.73
C SER A 431 -19.54 15.19 -19.33
N THR A 432 -19.34 16.25 -18.55
CA THR A 432 -18.55 17.43 -18.95
C THR A 432 -17.06 17.09 -19.07
N ALA A 433 -16.50 16.35 -18.11
CA ALA A 433 -15.12 15.88 -18.16
C ALA A 433 -14.87 15.00 -19.40
N SER A 434 -15.84 14.16 -19.78
CA SER A 434 -15.77 13.33 -20.98
C SER A 434 -15.74 14.15 -22.28
N SER A 435 -16.44 15.28 -22.35
CA SER A 435 -16.47 16.13 -23.55
C SER A 435 -15.25 17.03 -23.70
N LEU A 436 -14.56 17.35 -22.60
CA LEU A 436 -13.39 18.25 -22.61
C LEU A 436 -12.10 17.59 -23.13
N ASP A 437 -11.93 16.27 -22.96
CA ASP A 437 -10.72 15.55 -23.38
C ASP A 437 -11.08 14.23 -24.07
N GLU A 438 -11.04 14.23 -25.40
CA GLU A 438 -11.30 13.05 -26.22
C GLU A 438 -10.31 11.90 -25.98
N LYS A 439 -9.11 12.19 -25.45
CA LYS A 439 -8.09 11.18 -25.15
C LYS A 439 -8.29 10.54 -23.78
N GLN A 440 -9.00 11.19 -22.87
CA GLN A 440 -9.29 10.63 -21.54
C GLN A 440 -10.63 9.90 -21.51
N THR A 441 -10.56 8.63 -21.11
CA THR A 441 -11.70 7.70 -21.07
C THR A 441 -12.11 7.32 -19.65
N TYR A 442 -11.31 7.67 -18.64
CA TYR A 442 -11.64 7.45 -17.24
C TYR A 442 -12.99 8.05 -16.80
N PRO A 443 -13.36 9.31 -17.16
CA PRO A 443 -14.68 9.83 -16.82
C PRO A 443 -15.83 9.03 -17.45
N ASP A 444 -15.64 8.51 -18.68
CA ASP A 444 -16.63 7.67 -19.35
C ASP A 444 -16.88 6.36 -18.60
N PHE A 445 -15.80 5.67 -18.20
CA PHE A 445 -15.92 4.44 -17.41
C PHE A 445 -16.62 4.69 -16.07
N ALA A 446 -16.20 5.72 -15.33
CA ALA A 446 -16.83 6.08 -14.06
C ALA A 446 -18.33 6.35 -14.23
N ARG A 447 -18.69 7.09 -15.29
CA ARG A 447 -20.09 7.43 -15.59
C ARG A 447 -20.91 6.18 -15.90
N ILE A 448 -20.42 5.29 -16.77
CA ILE A 448 -21.11 4.03 -17.10
C ILE A 448 -21.32 3.18 -15.85
N THR A 449 -20.30 3.02 -15.01
CA THR A 449 -20.38 2.23 -13.77
C THR A 449 -21.44 2.77 -12.82
N VAL A 450 -21.48 4.08 -12.60
CA VAL A 450 -22.46 4.71 -11.70
C VAL A 450 -23.88 4.55 -12.25
N LEU A 451 -24.08 4.78 -13.55
CA LEU A 451 -25.39 4.62 -14.19
C LEU A 451 -25.88 3.17 -14.13
N LEU A 452 -24.98 2.19 -14.31
CA LEU A 452 -25.28 0.77 -14.15
C LEU A 452 -25.71 0.42 -12.73
N LEU A 453 -24.97 0.86 -11.71
CA LEU A 453 -25.32 0.64 -10.30
C LEU A 453 -26.65 1.29 -9.93
N GLY A 454 -26.92 2.49 -10.47
CA GLY A 454 -28.20 3.18 -10.35
C GLY A 454 -29.32 2.60 -11.20
N LYS A 455 -29.08 1.50 -11.94
CA LYS A 455 -30.03 0.87 -12.88
C LYS A 455 -30.58 1.82 -13.97
N LYS A 456 -29.86 2.91 -14.27
CA LYS A 456 -30.16 3.88 -15.34
C LYS A 456 -29.62 3.35 -16.68
N PHE A 457 -30.16 2.22 -17.14
CA PHE A 457 -29.56 1.45 -18.24
C PHE A 457 -29.54 2.17 -19.60
N ASP A 458 -30.54 2.98 -19.91
CA ASP A 458 -30.59 3.72 -21.18
C ASP A 458 -29.54 4.84 -21.24
N GLU A 459 -29.33 5.53 -20.11
CA GLU A 459 -28.25 6.50 -19.99
C GLU A 459 -26.87 5.82 -20.02
N ALA A 460 -26.74 4.66 -19.36
CA ALA A 460 -25.51 3.86 -19.40
C ALA A 460 -25.19 3.42 -20.83
N LEU A 461 -26.20 3.05 -21.63
CA LEU A 461 -26.03 2.68 -23.03
C LEU A 461 -25.54 3.87 -23.87
N LYS A 462 -26.14 5.06 -23.71
CA LYS A 462 -25.66 6.28 -24.39
C LYS A 462 -24.23 6.65 -24.01
N ALA A 463 -23.89 6.52 -22.72
CA ALA A 463 -22.53 6.72 -22.22
C ALA A 463 -21.55 5.71 -22.83
N GLN A 464 -21.94 4.44 -22.90
CA GLN A 464 -21.16 3.38 -23.52
C GLN A 464 -20.97 3.60 -25.02
N GLU A 465 -21.99 4.04 -25.76
CA GLU A 465 -21.88 4.39 -27.19
C GLU A 465 -20.89 5.54 -27.43
N THR A 466 -20.84 6.51 -26.52
CA THR A 466 -19.85 7.59 -26.57
C THR A 466 -18.43 7.05 -26.39
N LEU A 467 -18.24 6.17 -25.40
CA LEU A 467 -16.97 5.50 -25.16
C LEU A 467 -16.56 4.57 -26.32
N GLU A 468 -17.51 3.87 -26.93
CA GLU A 468 -17.29 3.01 -28.10
C GLU A 468 -16.79 3.82 -29.29
N LYS A 469 -17.33 5.02 -29.54
CA LYS A 469 -16.83 5.91 -30.59
C LYS A 469 -15.39 6.37 -30.34
N LYS A 470 -15.03 6.65 -29.07
CA LYS A 470 -13.64 6.99 -28.70
C LYS A 470 -12.69 5.79 -28.83
N LEU A 471 -13.19 4.58 -28.59
CA LEU A 471 -12.42 3.33 -28.55
C LEU A 471 -13.07 2.21 -29.40
N PRO A 472 -13.15 2.36 -30.74
CA PRO A 472 -13.93 1.45 -31.60
C PRO A 472 -13.39 0.01 -31.64
N ASN A 473 -12.08 -0.15 -31.38
CA ASN A 473 -11.36 -1.44 -31.41
C ASN A 473 -10.99 -1.92 -30.00
N ASN A 474 -11.71 -1.49 -28.96
CA ASN A 474 -11.45 -1.96 -27.59
C ASN A 474 -12.54 -2.96 -27.16
N PRO A 475 -12.20 -4.22 -26.84
CA PRO A 475 -13.20 -5.24 -26.48
C PRO A 475 -14.02 -4.87 -25.23
N LEU A 476 -13.44 -4.08 -24.32
CA LEU A 476 -14.11 -3.66 -23.09
C LEU A 476 -15.40 -2.87 -23.34
N THR A 477 -15.48 -2.08 -24.43
CA THR A 477 -16.68 -1.27 -24.73
C THR A 477 -17.88 -2.16 -25.06
N TYR A 478 -17.68 -3.19 -25.89
CA TYR A 478 -18.69 -4.19 -26.22
C TYR A 478 -19.03 -5.08 -25.02
N ASN A 479 -18.05 -5.42 -24.17
CA ASN A 479 -18.31 -6.14 -22.93
C ASN A 479 -19.18 -5.32 -21.95
N LEU A 480 -18.93 -4.01 -21.81
CA LEU A 480 -19.79 -3.11 -21.04
C LEU A 480 -21.21 -3.07 -21.61
N ARG A 481 -21.35 -3.00 -22.94
CA ARG A 481 -22.65 -3.09 -23.61
C ARG A 481 -23.39 -4.37 -23.23
N GLY A 482 -22.69 -5.52 -23.25
CA GLY A 482 -23.27 -6.79 -22.81
C GLY A 482 -23.75 -6.77 -21.37
N GLY A 483 -22.97 -6.19 -20.45
CA GLY A 483 -23.36 -5.99 -19.06
C GLY A 483 -24.62 -5.10 -18.91
N ILE A 484 -24.71 -4.02 -19.68
CA ILE A 484 -25.89 -3.13 -19.71
C ILE A 484 -27.12 -3.90 -20.19
N MET A 485 -27.02 -4.69 -21.26
CA MET A 485 -28.14 -5.49 -21.78
C MET A 485 -28.61 -6.56 -20.78
N LEU A 486 -27.69 -7.19 -20.04
CA LEU A 486 -28.07 -8.08 -18.94
C LEU A 486 -28.84 -7.35 -17.85
N GLY A 487 -28.41 -6.14 -17.49
CA GLY A 487 -29.13 -5.29 -16.55
C GLY A 487 -30.56 -4.95 -17.01
N LYS A 488 -30.74 -4.74 -18.32
CA LYS A 488 -32.06 -4.53 -18.95
C LYS A 488 -32.91 -5.80 -19.04
N GLY A 489 -32.37 -6.96 -18.71
CA GLY A 489 -33.08 -8.24 -18.84
C GLY A 489 -33.09 -8.81 -20.26
N ASP A 490 -32.19 -8.37 -21.14
CA ASP A 490 -32.05 -8.89 -22.51
C ASP A 490 -30.77 -9.74 -22.67
N PRO A 491 -30.83 -11.04 -22.34
CA PRO A 491 -29.68 -11.93 -22.41
C PRO A 491 -29.22 -12.23 -23.85
N GLU A 492 -30.09 -12.08 -24.85
CA GLU A 492 -29.71 -12.33 -26.25
C GLU A 492 -28.92 -11.16 -26.83
N ALA A 493 -29.36 -9.91 -26.58
CA ALA A 493 -28.58 -8.74 -26.94
C ALA A 493 -27.24 -8.71 -26.17
N ALA A 494 -27.24 -9.15 -24.91
CA ALA A 494 -26.02 -9.30 -24.13
C ALA A 494 -25.05 -10.32 -24.75
N ALA A 495 -25.52 -11.52 -25.09
CA ALA A 495 -24.71 -12.54 -25.74
C ALA A 495 -24.13 -12.04 -27.07
N LYS A 496 -24.92 -11.31 -27.87
CA LYS A 496 -24.42 -10.67 -29.11
C LYS A 496 -23.29 -9.68 -28.84
N ALA A 497 -23.42 -8.84 -27.81
CA ALA A 497 -22.39 -7.88 -27.45
C ALA A 497 -21.11 -8.55 -26.91
N PHE A 498 -21.22 -9.61 -26.10
CA PHE A 498 -20.06 -10.38 -25.65
C PHE A 498 -19.36 -11.11 -26.81
N ARG A 499 -20.11 -11.68 -27.76
CA ARG A 499 -19.51 -12.25 -28.98
C ARG A 499 -18.78 -11.19 -29.79
N ARG A 500 -19.36 -9.99 -29.95
CA ARG A 500 -18.67 -8.88 -30.62
C ARG A 500 -17.38 -8.47 -29.91
N SER A 501 -17.37 -8.46 -28.58
CA SER A 501 -16.15 -8.26 -27.79
C SER A 501 -15.07 -9.30 -28.11
N LEU A 502 -15.45 -10.57 -28.26
CA LEU A 502 -14.53 -11.67 -28.58
C LEU A 502 -14.12 -11.70 -30.07
N GLU A 503 -14.90 -11.08 -30.96
CA GLU A 503 -14.48 -10.85 -32.35
C GLU A 503 -13.38 -9.80 -32.44
N VAL A 504 -13.41 -8.77 -31.57
CA VAL A 504 -12.38 -7.74 -31.49
C VAL A 504 -11.11 -8.29 -30.84
N ASP A 505 -11.26 -9.03 -29.73
CA ASP A 505 -10.16 -9.70 -29.05
C ASP A 505 -10.61 -11.10 -28.59
N PRO A 506 -10.21 -12.16 -29.31
CA PRO A 506 -10.56 -13.54 -28.98
C PRO A 506 -10.03 -14.04 -27.63
N ASP A 507 -9.07 -13.34 -27.02
CA ASP A 507 -8.45 -13.69 -25.75
C ASP A 507 -8.91 -12.78 -24.59
N PHE A 508 -9.95 -11.98 -24.81
CA PHE A 508 -10.57 -11.12 -23.81
C PHE A 508 -11.45 -11.91 -22.83
N LEU A 509 -10.81 -12.43 -21.78
CA LEU A 509 -11.43 -13.28 -20.76
C LEU A 509 -12.74 -12.74 -20.16
N PRO A 510 -12.90 -11.44 -19.83
CA PRO A 510 -14.14 -10.95 -19.22
C PRO A 510 -15.39 -11.22 -20.07
N ALA A 511 -15.30 -11.05 -21.40
CA ALA A 511 -16.42 -11.34 -22.30
C ALA A 511 -16.68 -12.85 -22.42
N ALA A 512 -15.62 -13.66 -22.47
CA ALA A 512 -15.75 -15.13 -22.47
C ALA A 512 -16.42 -15.62 -21.18
N THR A 513 -16.02 -15.11 -20.01
CA THR A 513 -16.65 -15.46 -18.72
C THR A 513 -18.11 -15.01 -18.66
N ASN A 514 -18.43 -13.81 -19.15
CA ASN A 514 -19.81 -13.34 -19.20
C ASN A 514 -20.68 -14.20 -20.10
N LEU A 515 -20.20 -14.53 -21.30
CA LEU A 515 -20.91 -15.38 -22.25
C LEU A 515 -21.04 -16.81 -21.73
N ALA A 516 -19.98 -17.39 -21.16
CA ALA A 516 -20.01 -18.72 -20.55
C ALA A 516 -21.08 -18.84 -19.46
N ARG A 517 -21.25 -17.80 -18.62
CA ARG A 517 -22.33 -17.77 -17.62
C ARG A 517 -23.73 -17.79 -18.25
N LEU A 518 -23.92 -17.15 -19.41
CA LEU A 518 -25.18 -17.21 -20.15
C LEU A 518 -25.42 -18.59 -20.74
N GLU A 519 -24.39 -19.23 -21.31
CA GLU A 519 -24.51 -20.59 -21.85
C GLU A 519 -24.81 -21.61 -20.74
N VAL A 520 -24.17 -21.50 -19.57
CA VAL A 520 -24.52 -22.32 -18.40
C VAL A 520 -25.98 -22.12 -17.97
N LYS A 521 -26.48 -20.88 -17.96
CA LYS A 521 -27.88 -20.60 -17.62
C LYS A 521 -28.86 -21.18 -18.66
N LYS A 522 -28.43 -21.33 -19.92
CA LYS A 522 -29.16 -22.02 -20.98
C LYS A 522 -29.08 -23.55 -20.90
N GLY A 523 -28.21 -24.09 -20.03
CA GLY A 523 -27.94 -25.52 -19.91
C GLY A 523 -26.84 -26.05 -20.83
N ASP A 524 -26.18 -25.18 -21.61
CA ASP A 524 -25.12 -25.55 -22.55
C ASP A 524 -23.73 -25.38 -21.91
N VAL A 525 -23.42 -26.26 -20.96
CA VAL A 525 -22.10 -26.34 -20.33
C VAL A 525 -20.98 -26.64 -21.35
N PRO A 526 -21.18 -27.50 -22.38
CA PRO A 526 -20.19 -27.71 -23.43
C PRO A 526 -19.80 -26.42 -24.19
N ALA A 527 -20.76 -25.58 -24.56
CA ALA A 527 -20.47 -24.30 -25.20
C ALA A 527 -19.71 -23.35 -24.27
N ALA A 528 -20.10 -23.27 -23.00
CA ALA A 528 -19.38 -22.48 -21.99
C ALA A 528 -17.92 -22.92 -21.86
N ARG A 529 -17.68 -24.24 -21.78
CA ARG A 529 -16.32 -24.83 -21.70
C ARG A 529 -15.52 -24.52 -22.96
N LYS A 530 -16.15 -24.60 -24.13
CA LYS A 530 -15.51 -24.36 -25.43
C LYS A 530 -14.89 -22.96 -25.52
N LEU A 531 -15.55 -21.94 -24.97
CA LEU A 531 -15.03 -20.56 -24.95
C LEU A 531 -13.64 -20.48 -24.31
N PHE A 532 -13.44 -21.13 -23.17
CA PHE A 532 -12.14 -21.12 -22.48
C PHE A 532 -11.13 -22.07 -23.11
N THR A 533 -11.55 -23.24 -23.59
CA THR A 533 -10.63 -24.17 -24.26
C THR A 533 -10.11 -23.61 -25.58
N ASP A 534 -10.92 -22.86 -26.32
CA ASP A 534 -10.49 -22.17 -27.55
C ASP A 534 -9.43 -21.09 -27.24
N MET A 535 -9.57 -20.37 -26.13
CA MET A 535 -8.54 -19.42 -25.66
C MET A 535 -7.22 -20.14 -25.32
N LEU A 536 -7.30 -21.25 -24.58
CA LEU A 536 -6.11 -22.06 -24.26
C LEU A 536 -5.46 -22.70 -25.49
N ALA A 537 -6.23 -23.00 -26.53
CA ALA A 537 -5.69 -23.49 -27.79
C ALA A 537 -4.81 -22.44 -28.50
N ARG A 538 -5.12 -21.15 -28.33
CA ARG A 538 -4.31 -20.04 -28.86
C ARG A 538 -3.11 -19.73 -27.97
N ASN A 539 -3.32 -19.71 -26.65
CA ASN A 539 -2.27 -19.44 -25.69
C ASN A 539 -2.44 -20.28 -24.41
N LYS A 540 -1.56 -21.29 -24.27
CA LYS A 540 -1.53 -22.18 -23.10
C LYS A 540 -0.91 -21.53 -21.85
N GLN A 541 -0.19 -20.42 -21.99
CA GLN A 541 0.48 -19.72 -20.87
C GLN A 541 -0.48 -18.71 -20.22
N ARG A 542 -1.69 -19.18 -19.85
CA ARG A 542 -2.81 -18.37 -19.35
C ARG A 542 -3.45 -19.00 -18.10
N PRO A 543 -2.82 -18.88 -16.92
CA PRO A 543 -3.34 -19.47 -15.68
C PRO A 543 -4.73 -18.95 -15.29
N ASP A 544 -5.05 -17.70 -15.66
CA ASP A 544 -6.35 -17.07 -15.47
C ASP A 544 -7.49 -17.81 -16.20
N VAL A 545 -7.23 -18.33 -17.40
CA VAL A 545 -8.22 -19.10 -18.19
C VAL A 545 -8.43 -20.50 -17.59
N TYR A 546 -7.36 -21.14 -17.11
CA TYR A 546 -7.47 -22.39 -16.36
C TYR A 546 -8.29 -22.23 -15.07
N PHE A 547 -8.13 -21.12 -14.35
CA PHE A 547 -8.99 -20.82 -13.19
C PHE A 547 -10.45 -20.67 -13.58
N ALA A 548 -10.74 -20.03 -14.72
CA ALA A 548 -12.11 -19.91 -15.23
C ALA A 548 -12.74 -21.29 -15.54
N LEU A 549 -11.96 -22.21 -16.12
CA LEU A 549 -12.37 -23.60 -16.34
C LEU A 549 -12.59 -24.36 -15.03
N ALA A 550 -11.67 -24.25 -14.08
CA ALA A 550 -11.82 -24.87 -12.76
C ALA A 550 -13.11 -24.37 -12.06
N GLN A 551 -13.37 -23.06 -12.10
CA GLN A 551 -14.58 -22.46 -11.55
C GLN A 551 -15.85 -22.94 -12.26
N LEU A 552 -15.79 -23.10 -13.60
CA LEU A 552 -16.91 -23.65 -14.37
C LEU A 552 -17.25 -25.08 -13.92
N GLU A 553 -16.25 -25.96 -13.78
CA GLU A 553 -16.45 -27.34 -13.33
C GLU A 553 -16.94 -27.42 -11.88
N GLU A 554 -16.44 -26.57 -10.98
CA GLU A 554 -16.94 -26.48 -9.61
C GLU A 554 -18.43 -26.09 -9.57
N ALA A 555 -18.88 -25.25 -10.50
CA ALA A 555 -20.25 -24.76 -10.56
C ALA A 555 -21.24 -25.73 -11.23
N THR A 556 -20.80 -26.52 -12.22
CA THR A 556 -21.69 -27.37 -13.02
C THR A 556 -21.55 -28.86 -12.68
N ASP A 557 -20.41 -29.45 -13.04
CA ASP A 557 -20.19 -30.90 -13.02
C ASP A 557 -19.79 -31.40 -11.63
N LYS A 558 -19.31 -30.49 -10.77
CA LYS A 558 -18.78 -30.76 -9.42
C LYS A 558 -17.78 -31.93 -9.39
N ASN A 559 -17.03 -32.09 -10.48
CA ASN A 559 -16.08 -33.17 -10.64
C ASN A 559 -14.68 -32.74 -10.12
N PRO A 560 -14.24 -33.22 -8.94
CA PRO A 560 -12.99 -32.78 -8.34
C PRO A 560 -11.77 -33.14 -9.19
N GLU A 561 -11.80 -34.21 -9.98
CA GLU A 561 -10.68 -34.60 -10.83
C GLU A 561 -10.46 -33.61 -11.98
N LYS A 562 -11.54 -33.13 -12.60
CA LYS A 562 -11.43 -32.08 -13.63
C LYS A 562 -10.96 -30.75 -13.04
N VAL A 563 -11.45 -30.39 -11.86
CA VAL A 563 -10.99 -29.18 -11.15
C VAL A 563 -9.49 -29.29 -10.88
N LYS A 564 -9.03 -30.43 -10.34
CA LYS A 564 -7.61 -30.72 -10.12
C LYS A 564 -6.81 -30.60 -11.42
N GLN A 565 -7.31 -31.17 -12.52
CA GLN A 565 -6.66 -31.11 -13.83
C GLN A 565 -6.48 -29.67 -14.34
N TYR A 566 -7.52 -28.84 -14.25
CA TYR A 566 -7.43 -27.44 -14.70
C TYR A 566 -6.52 -26.61 -13.80
N LEU A 567 -6.59 -26.79 -12.47
CA LEU A 567 -5.68 -26.11 -11.55
C LEU A 567 -4.21 -26.55 -11.75
N GLN A 568 -3.96 -27.82 -12.05
CA GLN A 568 -2.62 -28.28 -12.44
C GLN A 568 -2.16 -27.62 -13.74
N GLY A 569 -3.04 -27.50 -14.75
CA GLY A 569 -2.74 -26.76 -15.97
C GLY A 569 -2.37 -25.29 -15.72
N ALA A 570 -3.00 -24.64 -14.73
CA ALA A 570 -2.62 -23.28 -14.30
C ALA A 570 -1.21 -23.24 -13.69
N VAL A 571 -0.83 -24.24 -12.90
CA VAL A 571 0.52 -24.36 -12.32
C VAL A 571 1.56 -24.60 -13.42
N ASP A 572 1.26 -25.49 -14.37
CA ASP A 572 2.16 -25.79 -15.48
C ASP A 572 2.33 -24.60 -16.44
N ALA A 573 1.30 -23.76 -16.57
CA ALA A 573 1.30 -22.54 -17.38
C ALA A 573 2.06 -21.36 -16.73
N ALA A 574 2.35 -21.42 -15.43
CA ALA A 574 3.09 -20.38 -14.72
C ALA A 574 3.81 -20.96 -13.47
N PRO A 575 4.82 -21.83 -13.67
CA PRO A 575 5.46 -22.57 -12.58
C PRO A 575 6.30 -21.69 -11.64
N ASP A 576 6.67 -20.50 -12.09
CA ASP A 576 7.43 -19.47 -11.38
C ASP A 576 6.53 -18.44 -10.67
N GLN A 577 5.21 -18.59 -10.72
CA GLN A 577 4.26 -17.73 -10.01
C GLN A 577 3.67 -18.44 -8.79
N ALA A 578 3.47 -17.69 -7.70
CA ALA A 578 2.85 -18.23 -6.51
C ALA A 578 1.34 -18.48 -6.68
N ALA A 579 0.63 -17.61 -7.41
CA ALA A 579 -0.85 -17.60 -7.45
C ALA A 579 -1.50 -18.92 -7.90
N PRO A 580 -1.05 -19.62 -8.96
CA PRO A 580 -1.60 -20.92 -9.33
C PRO A 580 -1.37 -22.01 -8.28
N LYS A 581 -0.19 -22.01 -7.64
CA LYS A 581 0.15 -22.95 -6.57
C LYS A 581 -0.76 -22.75 -5.35
N LEU A 582 -1.05 -21.51 -4.98
CA LEU A 582 -1.99 -21.20 -3.89
C LEU A 582 -3.41 -21.68 -4.19
N ARG A 583 -3.90 -21.50 -5.42
CA ARG A 583 -5.24 -21.99 -5.84
C ARG A 583 -5.32 -23.51 -5.81
N MET A 584 -4.29 -24.20 -6.28
CA MET A 584 -4.20 -25.67 -6.21
C MET A 584 -4.14 -26.16 -4.76
N ALA A 585 -3.35 -25.51 -3.91
CA ALA A 585 -3.26 -25.84 -2.50
C ALA A 585 -4.58 -25.65 -1.74
N ASP A 586 -5.31 -24.56 -2.01
CA ASP A 586 -6.65 -24.35 -1.44
C ASP A 586 -7.60 -25.51 -1.80
N PHE A 587 -7.62 -25.90 -3.08
CA PHE A 587 -8.41 -27.03 -3.54
C PHE A 587 -7.99 -28.35 -2.86
N MET A 588 -6.68 -28.59 -2.70
CA MET A 588 -6.15 -29.75 -1.99
C MET A 588 -6.56 -29.75 -0.51
N LEU A 589 -6.54 -28.61 0.17
CA LEU A 589 -7.01 -28.50 1.56
C LEU A 589 -8.51 -28.81 1.68
N ARG A 590 -9.34 -28.29 0.76
CA ARG A 590 -10.78 -28.58 0.71
C ARG A 590 -11.09 -30.05 0.43
N THR A 591 -10.24 -30.73 -0.35
CA THR A 591 -10.36 -32.17 -0.66
C THR A 591 -9.57 -33.07 0.31
N ASN A 592 -9.08 -32.52 1.43
CA ASN A 592 -8.35 -33.21 2.49
C ASN A 592 -6.98 -33.81 2.07
N ALA A 593 -6.40 -33.37 0.95
CA ALA A 593 -5.05 -33.68 0.50
C ALA A 593 -4.00 -32.76 1.15
N ARG A 594 -3.92 -32.80 2.50
CA ARG A 594 -3.18 -31.81 3.31
C ARG A 594 -1.67 -31.82 3.07
N THR A 595 -1.07 -32.99 2.85
CA THR A 595 0.38 -33.13 2.62
C THR A 595 0.78 -32.55 1.26
N GLU A 596 0.01 -32.83 0.22
CA GLU A 596 0.22 -32.26 -1.13
C GLU A 596 0.04 -30.74 -1.11
N ALA A 597 -0.97 -30.24 -0.40
CA ALA A 597 -1.19 -28.81 -0.23
C ALA A 597 0.02 -28.11 0.42
N LEU A 598 0.58 -28.69 1.48
CA LEU A 598 1.74 -28.13 2.16
C LEU A 598 2.98 -28.09 1.26
N ALA A 599 3.21 -29.13 0.45
CA ALA A 599 4.30 -29.12 -0.53
C ALA A 599 4.12 -27.99 -1.55
N MET A 600 2.93 -27.88 -2.13
CA MET A 600 2.58 -26.84 -3.12
C MET A 600 2.78 -25.42 -2.57
N VAL A 601 2.42 -25.18 -1.31
CA VAL A 601 2.56 -23.86 -0.69
C VAL A 601 3.99 -23.56 -0.26
N ARG A 602 4.77 -24.57 0.13
CA ARG A 602 6.22 -24.38 0.35
C ARG A 602 6.92 -23.94 -0.92
N ASP A 603 6.54 -24.49 -2.07
CA ASP A 603 7.04 -24.06 -3.37
C ASP A 603 6.63 -22.62 -3.70
N ALA A 604 5.42 -22.21 -3.34
CA ALA A 604 4.97 -20.82 -3.48
C ALA A 604 5.73 -19.86 -2.55
N ALA A 605 6.02 -20.30 -1.31
CA ALA A 605 6.78 -19.54 -0.32
C ALA A 605 8.26 -19.38 -0.67
N ALA A 606 8.83 -20.31 -1.44
CA ALA A 606 10.18 -20.17 -1.99
C ALA A 606 10.27 -19.05 -3.05
N LEU A 607 9.19 -18.82 -3.81
CA LEU A 607 9.10 -17.78 -4.83
C LEU A 607 8.83 -16.40 -4.21
N GLU A 608 7.85 -16.33 -3.29
CA GLU A 608 7.36 -15.07 -2.73
C GLU A 608 7.25 -15.15 -1.19
N PRO A 609 8.39 -15.17 -0.47
CA PRO A 609 8.43 -15.44 0.97
C PRO A 609 7.80 -14.36 1.85
N THR A 610 7.59 -13.15 1.32
CA THR A 610 6.99 -12.02 2.03
C THR A 610 5.57 -11.70 1.56
N ASN A 611 5.01 -12.44 0.59
CA ASN A 611 3.65 -12.19 0.12
C ASN A 611 2.62 -12.64 1.18
N PRO A 612 1.72 -11.74 1.63
CA PRO A 612 0.66 -12.05 2.60
C PRO A 612 -0.19 -13.27 2.26
N ALA A 613 -0.64 -13.42 1.01
CA ALA A 613 -1.49 -14.53 0.59
C ALA A 613 -0.76 -15.88 0.65
N VAL A 614 0.56 -15.86 0.42
CA VAL A 614 1.40 -17.04 0.55
C VAL A 614 1.57 -17.42 2.02
N GLN A 615 1.81 -16.44 2.90
CA GLN A 615 1.93 -16.69 4.35
C GLN A 615 0.61 -17.17 4.96
N GLU A 616 -0.53 -16.61 4.54
CA GLU A 616 -1.87 -17.08 4.91
C GLU A 616 -2.04 -18.56 4.55
N MET A 617 -1.84 -18.92 3.27
CA MET A 617 -2.03 -20.29 2.82
C MET A 617 -1.03 -21.25 3.46
N LEU A 618 0.21 -20.81 3.71
CA LEU A 618 1.25 -21.62 4.35
C LEU A 618 0.85 -21.94 5.79
N GLY A 619 0.40 -20.92 6.53
CA GLY A 619 -0.12 -21.09 7.88
C GLY A 619 -1.31 -22.05 7.93
N ARG A 620 -2.26 -21.93 7.00
CA ARG A 620 -3.41 -22.86 6.89
C ARG A 620 -3.00 -24.29 6.58
N ALA A 621 -2.09 -24.48 5.61
CA ALA A 621 -1.60 -25.80 5.24
C ALA A 621 -0.80 -26.48 6.35
N LEU A 622 0.06 -25.72 7.06
CA LEU A 622 0.80 -26.21 8.23
C LEU A 622 -0.15 -26.57 9.37
N MET A 623 -1.13 -25.71 9.66
CA MET A 623 -2.13 -25.98 10.69
C MET A 623 -2.96 -27.23 10.37
N ALA A 624 -3.32 -27.44 9.10
CA ALA A 624 -4.01 -28.65 8.65
C ALA A 624 -3.18 -29.93 8.83
N ASN A 625 -1.84 -29.85 8.69
CA ASN A 625 -0.90 -30.95 8.94
C ASN A 625 -0.50 -31.10 10.41
N GLY A 626 -0.94 -30.20 11.31
CA GLY A 626 -0.60 -30.24 12.73
C GLY A 626 0.71 -29.55 13.09
N ASP A 627 1.37 -28.87 12.15
CA ASP A 627 2.61 -28.12 12.36
C ASP A 627 2.35 -26.73 12.97
N LEU A 628 1.74 -26.70 14.16
CA LEU A 628 1.16 -25.49 14.76
C LEU A 628 2.16 -24.35 15.01
N GLU A 629 3.38 -24.66 15.44
CA GLU A 629 4.42 -23.65 15.68
C GLU A 629 4.89 -22.96 14.39
N GLN A 630 5.06 -23.75 13.32
CA GLN A 630 5.42 -23.20 12.01
C GLN A 630 4.25 -22.40 11.43
N ALA A 631 3.01 -22.86 11.63
CA ALA A 631 1.83 -22.12 11.22
C ALA A 631 1.71 -20.76 11.92
N ALA A 632 1.97 -20.70 13.24
CA ALA A 632 2.03 -19.44 13.98
C ALA A 632 3.12 -18.50 13.44
N THR A 633 4.26 -19.04 13.04
CA THR A 633 5.35 -18.26 12.42
C THR A 633 4.93 -17.66 11.07
N ALA A 634 4.24 -18.44 10.22
CA ALA A 634 3.74 -17.95 8.94
C ALA A 634 2.69 -16.83 9.14
N PHE A 635 1.72 -17.03 10.03
CA PHE A 635 0.73 -15.99 10.33
C PHE A 635 1.34 -14.74 10.98
N ARG A 636 2.39 -14.87 11.79
CA ARG A 636 3.11 -13.70 12.32
C ARG A 636 3.75 -12.87 11.22
N LYS A 637 4.39 -13.50 10.23
CA LYS A 637 4.91 -12.79 9.03
C LYS A 637 3.80 -12.10 8.24
N TRP A 638 2.63 -12.71 8.14
CA TRP A 638 1.48 -12.07 7.51
C TRP A 638 1.04 -10.82 8.29
N VAL A 639 0.89 -10.94 9.61
CA VAL A 639 0.55 -9.80 10.49
C VAL A 639 1.62 -8.70 10.43
N ASP A 640 2.90 -9.02 10.41
CA ASP A 640 4.00 -8.04 10.34
C ASP A 640 3.97 -7.24 9.02
N THR A 641 3.48 -7.83 7.93
CA THR A 641 3.37 -7.18 6.62
C THR A 641 2.03 -6.47 6.42
N ARG A 642 0.96 -6.91 7.09
CA ARG A 642 -0.41 -6.39 7.00
C ARG A 642 -1.04 -6.27 8.40
N PRO A 643 -0.55 -5.36 9.26
CA PRO A 643 -1.06 -5.23 10.63
C PRO A 643 -2.52 -4.77 10.69
N GLU A 644 -3.05 -4.20 9.60
CA GLU A 644 -4.44 -3.77 9.46
C GLU A 644 -5.43 -4.90 9.11
N ASP A 645 -4.94 -6.10 8.79
CA ASP A 645 -5.78 -7.23 8.37
C ASP A 645 -6.34 -7.99 9.59
N ALA A 646 -7.62 -7.76 9.89
CA ALA A 646 -8.30 -8.43 10.99
C ALA A 646 -8.34 -9.96 10.85
N GLY A 647 -8.33 -10.49 9.62
CA GLY A 647 -8.33 -11.93 9.33
C GLY A 647 -6.99 -12.58 9.67
N ALA A 648 -5.88 -11.87 9.43
CA ALA A 648 -4.53 -12.33 9.79
C ALA A 648 -4.39 -12.54 11.30
N TRP A 649 -4.87 -11.57 12.08
CA TRP A 649 -4.89 -11.66 13.54
C TRP A 649 -5.81 -12.76 14.07
N LEU A 650 -6.94 -13.00 13.40
CA LEU A 650 -7.84 -14.11 13.74
C LEU A 650 -7.17 -15.48 13.51
N ASP A 651 -6.56 -15.70 12.34
CA ASP A 651 -5.89 -16.96 12.01
C ASP A 651 -4.67 -17.21 12.92
N LEU A 652 -3.92 -16.14 13.28
CA LEU A 652 -2.86 -16.20 14.28
C LEU A 652 -3.39 -16.58 15.68
N GLY A 653 -4.46 -15.92 16.12
CA GLY A 653 -5.11 -16.23 17.40
C GLY A 653 -5.62 -17.66 17.48
N ARG A 654 -6.23 -18.16 16.39
CA ARG A 654 -6.72 -19.54 16.28
C ARG A 654 -5.58 -20.54 16.41
N VAL A 655 -4.47 -20.35 15.70
CA VAL A 655 -3.37 -21.33 15.77
C VAL A 655 -2.65 -21.29 17.13
N LEU A 656 -2.51 -20.11 17.76
CA LEU A 656 -1.92 -19.99 19.10
C LEU A 656 -2.80 -20.68 20.15
N GLN A 657 -4.12 -20.58 20.00
CA GLN A 657 -5.06 -21.32 20.84
C GLN A 657 -4.90 -22.84 20.67
N MET A 658 -4.67 -23.31 19.43
CA MET A 658 -4.42 -24.73 19.15
C MET A 658 -3.05 -25.20 19.65
N SER A 659 -2.01 -24.36 19.57
CA SER A 659 -0.66 -24.69 20.05
C SER A 659 -0.55 -24.65 21.57
N GLY A 660 -1.51 -24.03 22.26
CA GLY A 660 -1.60 -23.96 23.71
C GLY A 660 -1.14 -22.63 24.32
N ASP A 661 -0.66 -21.68 23.50
CA ASP A 661 -0.35 -20.33 23.94
C ASP A 661 -1.61 -19.46 24.06
N GLY A 662 -2.41 -19.77 25.09
CA GLY A 662 -3.68 -19.10 25.34
C GLY A 662 -3.56 -17.62 25.66
N ARG A 663 -2.39 -17.13 26.11
CA ARG A 663 -2.17 -15.71 26.37
C ARG A 663 -1.99 -14.95 25.06
N ALA A 664 -1.05 -15.39 24.22
CA ALA A 664 -0.82 -14.75 22.92
C ALA A 664 -2.06 -14.85 22.02
N ALA A 665 -2.81 -15.96 22.11
CA ALA A 665 -4.08 -16.11 21.42
C ALA A 665 -5.09 -15.00 21.78
N VAL A 666 -5.25 -14.69 23.08
CA VAL A 666 -6.14 -13.59 23.52
C VAL A 666 -5.68 -12.25 22.96
N GLU A 667 -4.38 -11.95 23.01
CA GLU A 667 -3.82 -10.69 22.50
C GLU A 667 -4.09 -10.54 20.99
N ALA A 668 -3.83 -11.59 20.20
CA ALA A 668 -4.09 -11.59 18.76
C ALA A 668 -5.59 -11.46 18.43
N LEU A 669 -6.47 -12.19 19.12
CA LEU A 669 -7.92 -12.12 18.89
C LEU A 669 -8.51 -10.76 19.29
N GLN A 670 -7.99 -10.13 20.35
CA GLN A 670 -8.37 -8.76 20.70
C GLN A 670 -7.97 -7.76 19.61
N LYS A 671 -6.77 -7.88 19.03
CA LYS A 671 -6.36 -7.07 17.88
C LYS A 671 -7.25 -7.28 16.66
N SER A 672 -7.64 -8.52 16.37
CA SER A 672 -8.63 -8.81 15.32
C SER A 672 -9.96 -8.08 15.56
N LEU A 673 -10.47 -8.05 16.81
CA LEU A 673 -11.72 -7.34 17.16
C LEU A 673 -11.58 -5.82 17.13
N GLU A 674 -10.42 -5.25 17.52
CA GLU A 674 -10.16 -3.81 17.37
C GLU A 674 -10.29 -3.36 15.92
N LEU A 675 -9.82 -4.20 14.97
CA LEU A 675 -9.85 -3.92 13.53
C LEU A 675 -11.20 -4.24 12.88
N ASN A 676 -11.90 -5.30 13.33
CA ASN A 676 -13.23 -5.66 12.85
C ASN A 676 -14.17 -6.08 14.00
N PRO A 677 -14.89 -5.11 14.60
CA PRO A 677 -15.75 -5.35 15.77
C PRO A 677 -16.98 -6.23 15.50
N ALA A 678 -17.31 -6.54 14.24
CA ALA A 678 -18.47 -7.33 13.86
C ALA A 678 -18.14 -8.81 13.53
N ASN A 679 -16.86 -9.21 13.62
CA ASN A 679 -16.46 -10.58 13.29
C ASN A 679 -16.86 -11.59 14.38
N VAL A 680 -17.95 -12.32 14.12
CA VAL A 680 -18.53 -13.34 15.00
C VAL A 680 -17.57 -14.49 15.31
N GLU A 681 -16.73 -14.87 14.36
CA GLU A 681 -15.77 -15.96 14.52
C GLU A 681 -14.67 -15.58 15.53
N THR A 682 -14.17 -14.35 15.47
CA THR A 682 -13.22 -13.84 16.46
C THR A 682 -13.78 -13.86 17.88
N TYR A 683 -15.03 -13.44 18.07
CA TYR A 683 -15.72 -13.55 19.37
C TYR A 683 -15.79 -15.00 19.85
N ARG A 684 -16.11 -15.96 18.96
CA ARG A 684 -16.21 -17.38 19.31
C ARG A 684 -14.89 -17.91 19.88
N PHE A 685 -13.77 -17.66 19.19
CA PHE A 685 -12.46 -18.13 19.64
C PHE A 685 -12.04 -17.45 20.95
N LEU A 686 -12.25 -16.13 21.07
CA LEU A 686 -11.87 -15.38 22.27
C LEU A 686 -12.67 -15.81 23.50
N ILE A 687 -13.99 -15.98 23.35
CA ILE A 687 -14.88 -16.48 24.40
C ILE A 687 -14.47 -17.90 24.79
N GLY A 688 -14.23 -18.78 23.80
CA GLY A 688 -13.75 -20.14 24.05
C GLY A 688 -12.45 -20.17 24.84
N GLN A 689 -11.51 -19.28 24.53
CA GLN A 689 -10.24 -19.16 25.25
C GLN A 689 -10.44 -18.65 26.69
N TYR A 690 -11.33 -17.68 26.92
CA TYR A 690 -11.68 -17.23 28.26
C TYR A 690 -12.38 -18.31 29.09
N VAL A 691 -13.29 -19.08 28.49
CA VAL A 691 -13.94 -20.21 29.16
C VAL A 691 -12.92 -21.29 29.53
N LYS A 692 -12.00 -21.64 28.62
CA LYS A 692 -10.89 -22.58 28.89
C LYS A 692 -10.02 -22.12 30.06
N ASN A 693 -9.80 -20.81 30.16
CA ASN A 693 -9.06 -20.18 31.25
C ASN A 693 -9.91 -19.94 32.52
N LYS A 694 -11.17 -20.41 32.56
CA LYS A 694 -12.17 -20.18 33.63
C LYS A 694 -12.45 -18.70 33.93
N GLN A 695 -12.18 -17.80 32.97
CA GLN A 695 -12.43 -16.36 33.03
C GLN A 695 -13.86 -16.02 32.57
N TYR A 696 -14.86 -16.60 33.23
CA TYR A 696 -16.27 -16.49 32.82
C TYR A 696 -16.80 -15.05 32.75
N GLY A 697 -16.32 -14.15 33.63
CA GLY A 697 -16.70 -12.72 33.59
C GLY A 697 -16.29 -12.06 32.28
N LYS A 698 -15.03 -12.22 31.87
CA LYS A 698 -14.52 -11.70 30.59
C LYS A 698 -15.26 -12.32 29.41
N ALA A 699 -15.54 -13.62 29.45
CA ALA A 699 -16.29 -14.31 28.40
C ALA A 699 -17.71 -13.73 28.22
N VAL A 700 -18.42 -13.45 29.32
CA VAL A 700 -19.74 -12.78 29.29
C VAL A 700 -19.62 -11.36 28.73
N ASP A 701 -18.64 -10.58 29.19
CA ASP A 701 -18.43 -9.21 28.71
C ASP A 701 -18.14 -9.18 27.20
N THR A 702 -17.33 -10.11 26.71
CA THR A 702 -17.03 -10.29 25.29
C THR A 702 -18.28 -10.68 24.49
N ALA A 703 -19.15 -11.56 25.01
CA ALA A 703 -20.42 -11.88 24.37
C ALA A 703 -21.34 -10.65 24.27
N ARG A 704 -21.39 -9.82 25.32
CA ARG A 704 -22.16 -8.56 25.35
C ARG A 704 -21.59 -7.49 24.43
N GLN A 705 -20.28 -7.48 24.18
CA GLN A 705 -19.69 -6.63 23.15
C GLN A 705 -20.25 -6.97 21.77
N LEU A 706 -20.35 -8.26 21.42
CA LEU A 706 -21.00 -8.69 20.17
C LEU A 706 -22.48 -8.29 20.13
N GLN A 707 -23.22 -8.38 21.24
CA GLN A 707 -24.60 -7.90 21.29
C GLN A 707 -24.71 -6.39 21.01
N LYS A 708 -23.76 -5.59 21.49
CA LYS A 708 -23.71 -4.14 21.19
C LYS A 708 -23.33 -3.87 19.73
N ALA A 709 -22.33 -4.59 19.21
CA ALA A 709 -21.84 -4.43 17.85
C ALA A 709 -22.84 -4.92 16.79
N ALA A 710 -23.59 -5.98 17.09
CA ALA A 710 -24.59 -6.58 16.20
C ALA A 710 -25.88 -6.96 16.97
N PRO A 711 -26.74 -5.98 17.34
CA PRO A 711 -27.91 -6.23 18.20
C PRO A 711 -28.97 -7.17 17.62
N LYS A 712 -29.02 -7.31 16.30
CA LYS A 712 -29.96 -8.20 15.60
C LYS A 712 -29.43 -9.63 15.43
N LEU A 713 -28.21 -9.90 15.88
CA LEU A 713 -27.58 -11.21 15.75
C LEU A 713 -27.78 -12.04 17.02
N ALA A 714 -28.55 -13.13 16.92
CA ALA A 714 -28.78 -14.03 18.05
C ALA A 714 -27.50 -14.64 18.64
N GLN A 715 -26.41 -14.70 17.86
CA GLN A 715 -25.15 -15.34 18.27
C GLN A 715 -24.53 -14.71 19.53
N GLY A 716 -24.67 -13.38 19.73
CA GLY A 716 -24.17 -12.72 20.94
C GLY A 716 -24.88 -13.20 22.22
N TYR A 717 -26.19 -13.45 22.13
CA TYR A 717 -26.98 -14.00 23.24
C TYR A 717 -26.71 -15.50 23.42
N LEU A 718 -26.55 -16.26 22.33
CA LEU A 718 -26.17 -17.68 22.38
C LEU A 718 -24.82 -17.89 23.07
N PHE A 719 -23.81 -17.07 22.73
CA PHE A 719 -22.51 -17.17 23.37
C PHE A 719 -22.58 -16.82 24.86
N GLU A 720 -23.33 -15.79 25.27
CA GLU A 720 -23.52 -15.49 26.69
C GLU A 720 -24.21 -16.66 27.41
N ALA A 721 -25.23 -17.26 26.80
CA ALA A 721 -25.94 -18.42 27.34
C ALA A 721 -25.04 -19.66 27.49
N ASP A 722 -24.24 -19.98 26.47
CA ASP A 722 -23.28 -21.09 26.50
C ASP A 722 -22.20 -20.87 27.59
N VAL A 723 -21.72 -19.62 27.78
CA VAL A 723 -20.77 -19.26 28.84
C VAL A 723 -21.38 -19.42 30.24
N LEU A 724 -22.62 -18.94 30.44
CA LEU A 724 -23.34 -19.07 31.71
C LEU A 724 -23.64 -20.53 32.05
N THR A 725 -23.97 -21.34 31.04
CA THR A 725 -24.12 -22.79 31.19
C THR A 725 -22.81 -23.43 31.65
N ALA A 726 -21.67 -23.06 31.02
CA ALA A 726 -20.35 -23.56 31.43
C ALA A 726 -19.90 -23.08 32.83
N LYS A 727 -20.46 -21.96 33.32
CA LYS A 727 -20.26 -21.45 34.68
C LYS A 727 -21.15 -22.19 35.71
N GLY A 728 -22.19 -22.89 35.26
CA GLY A 728 -23.19 -23.56 36.11
C GLY A 728 -24.40 -22.70 36.48
N ASP A 729 -24.59 -21.54 35.82
CA ASP A 729 -25.71 -20.62 36.06
C ASP A 729 -26.84 -20.88 35.06
N GLY A 730 -27.61 -21.95 35.33
CA GLY A 730 -28.64 -22.45 34.41
C GLY A 730 -29.80 -21.48 34.17
N ASP A 731 -30.23 -20.73 35.19
CA ASP A 731 -31.35 -19.79 35.06
C ASP A 731 -30.97 -18.56 34.25
N ALA A 732 -29.77 -18.00 34.47
CA ALA A 732 -29.28 -16.89 33.66
C ALA A 732 -29.04 -17.34 32.21
N ALA A 733 -28.51 -18.56 32.00
CA ALA A 733 -28.35 -19.12 30.66
C ALA A 733 -29.70 -19.28 29.93
N LEU A 734 -30.72 -19.81 30.62
CA LEU A 734 -32.07 -19.96 30.06
C LEU A 734 -32.66 -18.61 29.63
N ALA A 735 -32.47 -17.55 30.41
CA ALA A 735 -32.91 -16.21 30.04
C ALA A 735 -32.24 -15.71 28.75
N MET A 736 -30.95 -16.00 28.56
CA MET A 736 -30.22 -15.61 27.35
C MET A 736 -30.60 -16.46 26.12
N PHE A 737 -30.87 -17.76 26.28
CA PHE A 737 -31.42 -18.58 25.20
C PHE A 737 -32.79 -18.10 24.72
N ARG A 738 -33.65 -17.62 25.63
CA ARG A 738 -34.93 -16.97 25.26
C ARG A 738 -34.69 -15.72 24.41
N LYS A 739 -33.83 -14.81 24.87
CA LYS A 739 -33.48 -13.60 24.11
C LYS A 739 -32.89 -13.93 22.74
N ALA A 740 -32.04 -14.95 22.63
CA ALA A 740 -31.50 -15.40 21.36
C ALA A 740 -32.60 -15.84 20.40
N HIS A 741 -33.57 -16.62 20.89
CA HIS A 741 -34.71 -17.07 20.09
C HIS A 741 -35.66 -15.92 19.72
N GLU A 742 -35.93 -14.99 20.64
CA GLU A 742 -36.73 -13.78 20.37
C GLU A 742 -36.09 -12.87 19.32
N THR A 743 -34.75 -12.74 19.36
CA THR A 743 -34.00 -11.89 18.43
C THR A 743 -33.97 -12.45 17.01
N ALA A 744 -33.73 -13.77 16.88
CA ALA A 744 -33.78 -14.46 15.59
C ALA A 744 -34.36 -15.87 15.76
N PRO A 745 -35.69 -16.03 15.62
CA PRO A 745 -36.34 -17.33 15.71
C PRO A 745 -35.85 -18.25 14.59
N SER A 746 -35.30 -19.41 14.96
CA SER A 746 -34.83 -20.45 14.04
C SER A 746 -34.87 -21.82 14.71
N SER A 747 -34.81 -22.89 13.93
CA SER A 747 -34.67 -24.26 14.42
C SER A 747 -33.50 -24.40 15.40
N ALA A 748 -32.36 -23.76 15.09
CA ALA A 748 -31.16 -23.79 15.93
C ALA A 748 -31.35 -23.09 17.30
N THR A 749 -31.94 -21.88 17.32
CA THR A 749 -32.18 -21.14 18.58
C THR A 749 -33.28 -21.82 19.41
N LEU A 750 -34.29 -22.39 18.76
CA LEU A 750 -35.35 -23.16 19.41
C LEU A 750 -34.82 -24.42 20.10
N ILE A 751 -33.99 -25.20 19.40
CA ILE A 751 -33.38 -26.42 19.94
C ILE A 751 -32.54 -26.12 21.18
N LYS A 752 -31.71 -25.06 21.13
CA LYS A 752 -30.91 -24.62 22.27
C LYS A 752 -31.78 -24.21 23.46
N LEU A 753 -32.86 -23.47 23.23
CA LEU A 753 -33.81 -23.08 24.28
C LEU A 753 -34.54 -24.28 24.88
N HIS A 754 -34.97 -25.24 24.05
CA HIS A 754 -35.60 -26.47 24.51
C HIS A 754 -34.65 -27.32 25.36
N ASP A 755 -33.39 -27.50 24.94
CA ASP A 755 -32.39 -28.22 25.73
C ASP A 755 -32.18 -27.56 27.10
N ALA A 756 -32.08 -26.23 27.14
CA ALA A 756 -31.96 -25.48 28.39
C ALA A 756 -33.19 -25.68 29.31
N LEU A 757 -34.42 -25.56 28.78
CA LEU A 757 -35.65 -25.81 29.54
C LEU A 757 -35.71 -27.24 30.09
N SER A 758 -35.32 -28.21 29.27
CA SER A 758 -35.34 -29.63 29.62
C SER A 758 -34.35 -29.94 30.74
N ARG A 759 -33.14 -29.34 30.71
CA ARG A 759 -32.14 -29.46 31.77
C ARG A 759 -32.56 -28.79 33.07
N SER A 760 -33.26 -27.66 32.99
CA SER A 760 -33.87 -26.97 34.14
C SER A 760 -35.16 -27.63 34.65
N GLN A 761 -35.48 -28.85 34.22
CA GLN A 761 -36.68 -29.61 34.60
C GLN A 761 -38.02 -28.89 34.28
N ARG A 762 -38.02 -27.93 33.36
CA ARG A 762 -39.21 -27.21 32.88
C ARG A 762 -39.80 -27.92 31.66
N THR A 763 -40.09 -29.21 31.80
CA THR A 763 -40.42 -30.11 30.69
C THR A 763 -41.73 -29.74 29.98
N ASP A 764 -42.72 -29.25 30.71
CA ASP A 764 -44.01 -28.86 30.11
C ASP A 764 -43.87 -27.64 29.20
N GLU A 765 -43.06 -26.68 29.62
CA GLU A 765 -42.75 -25.50 28.81
C GLU A 765 -41.92 -25.87 27.58
N ALA A 766 -40.94 -26.77 27.73
CA ALA A 766 -40.14 -27.28 26.62
C ALA A 766 -41.03 -27.99 25.58
N ALA A 767 -41.94 -28.86 26.04
CA ALA A 767 -42.88 -29.57 25.16
C ALA A 767 -43.81 -28.61 24.42
N LYS A 768 -44.37 -27.62 25.12
CA LYS A 768 -45.22 -26.60 24.53
C LYS A 768 -44.48 -25.77 23.47
N LEU A 769 -43.25 -25.35 23.76
CA LEU A 769 -42.41 -24.57 22.84
C LEU A 769 -42.23 -25.28 21.49
N MET A 770 -41.91 -26.57 21.53
CA MET A 770 -41.72 -27.38 20.32
C MET A 770 -43.03 -27.64 19.57
N ALA A 771 -44.12 -27.91 20.30
CA ALA A 771 -45.44 -28.09 19.69
C ALA A 771 -45.93 -26.81 18.97
N ASP A 772 -45.77 -25.64 19.60
CA ASP A 772 -46.15 -24.35 19.03
C ASP A 772 -45.34 -24.03 17.77
N TRP A 773 -44.03 -24.35 17.76
CA TRP A 773 -43.20 -24.19 16.58
C TRP A 773 -43.64 -25.10 15.43
N LEU A 774 -43.78 -26.40 15.68
CA LEU A 774 -44.15 -27.38 14.65
C LEU A 774 -45.60 -27.18 14.14
N LYS A 775 -46.47 -26.52 14.91
CA LYS A 775 -47.79 -26.07 14.43
C LYS A 775 -47.67 -24.95 13.40
N LYS A 776 -46.74 -24.02 13.59
CA LYS A 776 -46.49 -22.88 12.66
C LYS A 776 -45.61 -23.29 11.47
N SER A 777 -44.67 -24.19 11.71
CA SER A 777 -43.65 -24.65 10.76
C SER A 777 -43.71 -26.18 10.60
N PRO A 778 -44.80 -26.74 10.04
CA PRO A 778 -45.04 -28.18 10.02
C PRO A 778 -44.08 -28.99 9.15
N LYS A 779 -43.31 -28.31 8.27
CA LYS A 779 -42.32 -28.90 7.36
C LYS A 779 -40.87 -28.73 7.85
N ASP A 780 -40.65 -28.27 9.08
CA ASP A 780 -39.30 -28.12 9.64
C ASP A 780 -38.73 -29.49 10.01
N THR A 781 -37.94 -30.07 9.10
CA THR A 781 -37.34 -31.40 9.26
C THR A 781 -36.22 -31.41 10.31
N GLN A 782 -35.54 -30.28 10.54
CA GLN A 782 -34.49 -30.18 11.55
C GLN A 782 -35.06 -30.30 12.97
N VAL A 783 -36.13 -29.57 13.28
CA VAL A 783 -36.80 -29.67 14.60
C VAL A 783 -37.48 -31.04 14.76
N THR A 784 -38.09 -31.56 13.71
CA THR A 784 -38.74 -32.88 13.75
C THR A 784 -37.72 -34.00 14.02
N ALA A 785 -36.55 -33.97 13.38
CA ALA A 785 -35.43 -34.88 13.65
C ALA A 785 -34.91 -34.76 15.07
N TYR A 786 -34.67 -33.53 15.54
CA TYR A 786 -34.25 -33.29 16.92
C TYR A 786 -35.26 -33.86 17.94
N MET A 787 -36.57 -33.69 17.70
CA MET A 787 -37.60 -34.21 18.60
C MET A 787 -37.68 -35.74 18.56
N ALA A 788 -37.48 -36.37 17.39
CA ALA A 788 -37.40 -37.82 17.28
C ALA A 788 -36.26 -38.37 18.13
N ASP A 789 -35.06 -37.82 17.98
CA ASP A 789 -33.87 -38.22 18.75
C ASP A 789 -34.02 -37.91 20.24
N TYR A 790 -34.64 -36.78 20.59
CA TYR A 790 -34.93 -36.40 21.97
C TYR A 790 -35.86 -37.42 22.65
N TYR A 791 -36.97 -37.78 22.02
CA TYR A 791 -37.89 -38.78 22.57
C TYR A 791 -37.25 -40.17 22.64
N LEU A 792 -36.46 -40.54 21.64
CA LEU A 792 -35.71 -41.79 21.61
C LEU A 792 -34.75 -41.90 22.79
N SER A 793 -33.96 -40.85 23.06
CA SER A 793 -33.01 -40.82 24.18
C SER A 793 -33.68 -40.95 25.56
N ARG A 794 -34.97 -40.58 25.67
CA ARG A 794 -35.80 -40.68 26.87
C ARG A 794 -36.62 -41.97 26.91
N LYS A 795 -36.41 -42.90 25.97
CA LYS A 795 -37.17 -44.16 25.81
C LYS A 795 -38.68 -43.94 25.59
N GLN A 796 -39.09 -42.77 25.10
CA GLN A 796 -40.48 -42.48 24.73
C GLN A 796 -40.74 -42.95 23.28
N LEU A 797 -40.71 -44.28 23.10
CA LEU A 797 -40.67 -44.91 21.77
C LEU A 797 -41.86 -44.54 20.88
N ASP A 798 -43.09 -44.48 21.42
CA ASP A 798 -44.27 -44.10 20.64
C ASP A 798 -44.16 -42.70 20.03
N LYS A 799 -43.64 -41.75 20.82
CA LYS A 799 -43.44 -40.36 20.36
C LYS A 799 -42.30 -40.26 19.37
N ALA A 800 -41.21 -40.99 19.60
CA ALA A 800 -40.10 -41.07 18.66
C ALA A 800 -40.55 -41.65 17.31
N PHE A 801 -41.33 -42.73 17.33
CA PHE A 801 -41.92 -43.35 16.15
C PHE A 801 -42.78 -42.34 15.37
N ALA A 802 -43.67 -41.61 16.04
CA ALA A 802 -44.51 -40.59 15.40
C ALA A 802 -43.68 -39.47 14.72
N GLN A 803 -42.57 -39.03 15.33
CA GLN A 803 -41.71 -38.02 14.71
C GLN A 803 -40.91 -38.58 13.53
N TYR A 804 -40.34 -39.79 13.64
CA TYR A 804 -39.65 -40.42 12.52
C TYR A 804 -40.60 -40.74 11.35
N GLN A 805 -41.86 -41.08 11.63
CA GLN A 805 -42.87 -41.31 10.59
C GLN A 805 -43.13 -40.00 9.83
N LYS A 806 -43.31 -38.90 10.56
CA LYS A 806 -43.45 -37.57 9.97
C LYS A 806 -42.22 -37.16 9.15
N LEU A 807 -41.02 -37.57 9.54
CA LEU A 807 -39.80 -37.34 8.74
C LEU A 807 -39.81 -38.14 7.43
N ASP A 808 -40.27 -39.39 7.42
CA ASP A 808 -40.40 -40.18 6.17
C ASP A 808 -41.48 -39.57 5.25
N GLU A 809 -42.55 -38.99 5.81
CA GLU A 809 -43.56 -38.27 5.03
C GLU A 809 -43.01 -36.98 4.40
N LEU A 810 -42.15 -36.23 5.11
CA LEU A 810 -41.56 -34.99 4.64
C LEU A 810 -40.36 -35.21 3.70
N GLU A 811 -39.54 -36.23 3.98
CA GLU A 811 -38.37 -36.63 3.20
C GLU A 811 -38.41 -38.13 2.87
N PRO A 812 -39.24 -38.56 1.91
CA PRO A 812 -39.35 -39.96 1.55
C PRO A 812 -38.04 -40.55 1.03
N ASN A 813 -37.87 -41.86 1.20
CA ASN A 813 -36.75 -42.63 0.64
C ASN A 813 -35.37 -42.22 1.18
N ARG A 814 -35.33 -41.78 2.44
CA ARG A 814 -34.08 -41.55 3.18
C ARG A 814 -33.75 -42.79 3.99
N ALA A 815 -32.73 -43.53 3.57
CA ALA A 815 -32.36 -44.82 4.16
C ALA A 815 -32.15 -44.74 5.70
N GLY A 816 -31.55 -43.65 6.21
CA GLY A 816 -31.35 -43.45 7.64
C GLY A 816 -32.64 -43.25 8.45
N ILE A 817 -33.63 -42.53 7.90
CA ILE A 817 -34.94 -42.33 8.56
C ILE A 817 -35.70 -43.65 8.59
N LEU A 818 -35.72 -44.38 7.47
CA LEU A 818 -36.34 -45.70 7.37
C LEU A 818 -35.69 -46.71 8.30
N ASN A 819 -34.36 -46.64 8.49
CA ASN A 819 -33.66 -47.46 9.46
C ASN A 819 -34.11 -47.19 10.91
N ASN A 820 -34.16 -45.91 11.29
CA ASN A 820 -34.58 -45.54 12.64
C ASN A 820 -36.06 -45.89 12.87
N LEU A 821 -36.92 -45.75 11.86
CA LEU A 821 -38.29 -46.25 11.88
C LEU A 821 -38.36 -47.75 12.09
N ALA A 822 -37.58 -48.53 11.32
CA ALA A 822 -37.51 -49.97 11.45
C ALA A 822 -37.07 -50.40 12.86
N TRP A 823 -36.06 -49.73 13.40
CA TRP A 823 -35.54 -49.99 14.74
C TRP A 823 -36.59 -49.68 15.82
N VAL A 824 -37.17 -48.47 15.81
CA VAL A 824 -38.18 -48.06 16.82
C VAL A 824 -39.45 -48.90 16.69
N ALA A 825 -39.89 -49.21 15.47
CA ALA A 825 -41.02 -50.10 15.21
C ALA A 825 -40.79 -51.50 15.79
N ASN A 826 -39.58 -52.03 15.65
CA ASN A 826 -39.22 -53.34 16.20
C ASN A 826 -39.30 -53.36 17.72
N GLU A 827 -38.75 -52.34 18.39
CA GLU A 827 -38.83 -52.21 19.85
C GLU A 827 -40.27 -52.05 20.37
N LEU A 828 -41.16 -51.47 19.55
CA LEU A 828 -42.59 -51.35 19.84
C LEU A 828 -43.40 -52.61 19.47
N GLY A 829 -42.80 -53.60 18.82
CA GLY A 829 -43.51 -54.78 18.31
C GLY A 829 -44.45 -54.48 17.12
N ASP A 830 -44.22 -53.39 16.39
CA ASP A 830 -45.02 -53.02 15.23
C ASP A 830 -44.67 -53.93 14.02
N PRO A 831 -45.66 -54.64 13.43
CA PRO A 831 -45.41 -55.58 12.32
C PRO A 831 -44.86 -54.90 11.05
N ARG A 832 -44.95 -53.56 10.95
CA ARG A 832 -44.41 -52.79 9.83
C ARG A 832 -42.88 -52.64 9.88
N ALA A 833 -42.23 -52.98 11.00
CA ALA A 833 -40.78 -52.83 11.19
C ALA A 833 -39.96 -53.41 10.03
N MET A 834 -40.29 -54.63 9.59
CA MET A 834 -39.61 -55.30 8.48
C MET A 834 -39.80 -54.56 7.15
N GLY A 835 -40.97 -53.96 6.91
CA GLY A 835 -41.26 -53.19 5.70
C GLY A 835 -40.37 -51.95 5.57
N TYR A 836 -40.18 -51.22 6.67
CA TYR A 836 -39.25 -50.09 6.72
C TYR A 836 -37.80 -50.56 6.51
N GLY A 837 -37.42 -51.67 7.16
CA GLY A 837 -36.09 -52.26 7.05
C GLY A 837 -35.72 -52.67 5.62
N LYS A 838 -36.63 -53.33 4.89
CA LYS A 838 -36.41 -53.72 3.48
C LYS A 838 -36.17 -52.51 2.57
N ARG A 839 -37.02 -51.49 2.68
CA ARG A 839 -36.84 -50.22 1.94
C ARG A 839 -35.50 -49.56 2.27
N ALA A 840 -35.09 -49.57 3.54
CA ALA A 840 -33.80 -49.01 3.96
C ALA A 840 -32.61 -49.78 3.32
N ILE A 841 -32.66 -51.11 3.30
CA ILE A 841 -31.64 -51.96 2.65
C ILE A 841 -31.58 -51.72 1.14
N GLU A 842 -32.72 -51.64 0.45
CA GLU A 842 -32.74 -51.41 -1.01
C GLU A 842 -32.05 -50.10 -1.40
N LEU A 843 -32.23 -49.06 -0.57
CA LEU A 843 -31.62 -47.75 -0.80
C LEU A 843 -30.13 -47.70 -0.39
N SER A 844 -29.68 -48.57 0.52
CA SER A 844 -28.32 -48.56 1.08
C SER A 844 -27.87 -49.95 1.53
N PRO A 845 -27.59 -50.88 0.58
CA PRO A 845 -27.36 -52.29 0.86
C PRO A 845 -26.03 -52.61 1.57
N GLU A 846 -25.10 -51.65 1.58
CA GLU A 846 -23.78 -51.75 2.24
C GLU A 846 -23.72 -50.90 3.52
N SER A 847 -24.85 -50.48 4.07
CA SER A 847 -24.87 -49.75 5.35
C SER A 847 -24.88 -50.71 6.52
N ALA A 848 -23.81 -50.70 7.32
CA ALA A 848 -23.66 -51.58 8.49
C ALA A 848 -24.81 -51.42 9.51
N ALA A 849 -25.23 -50.19 9.82
CA ALA A 849 -26.32 -49.93 10.76
C ALA A 849 -27.68 -50.46 10.27
N ILE A 850 -27.90 -50.42 8.94
CA ILE A 850 -29.13 -50.92 8.33
C ILE A 850 -29.16 -52.43 8.31
N LEU A 851 -28.07 -53.06 7.89
CA LEU A 851 -27.93 -54.52 7.91
C LEU A 851 -28.11 -55.09 9.32
N ASP A 852 -27.57 -54.43 10.34
CA ASP A 852 -27.73 -54.83 11.74
C ASP A 852 -29.17 -54.70 12.23
N THR A 853 -29.81 -53.55 11.96
CA THR A 853 -31.21 -53.32 12.34
C THR A 853 -32.15 -54.35 11.69
N VAL A 854 -32.01 -54.59 10.39
CA VAL A 854 -32.83 -55.61 9.70
C VAL A 854 -32.51 -57.01 10.20
N GLY A 855 -31.23 -57.32 10.42
CA GLY A 855 -30.82 -58.60 10.99
C GLY A 855 -31.44 -58.84 12.37
N MET A 856 -31.51 -57.81 13.22
CA MET A 856 -32.17 -57.90 14.53
C MET A 856 -33.66 -58.21 14.40
N ILE A 857 -34.34 -57.55 13.45
CA ILE A 857 -35.76 -57.78 13.19
C ILE A 857 -35.98 -59.22 12.71
N GLU A 858 -35.16 -59.72 11.77
CA GLU A 858 -35.25 -61.10 11.26
C GLU A 858 -35.03 -62.14 12.36
N VAL A 859 -34.02 -61.95 13.21
CA VAL A 859 -33.78 -62.80 14.38
C VAL A 859 -34.99 -62.80 15.32
N GLY A 860 -35.54 -61.63 15.63
CA GLY A 860 -36.72 -61.50 16.50
C GLY A 860 -37.99 -62.15 15.92
N HIS A 861 -38.09 -62.28 14.60
CA HIS A 861 -39.21 -62.91 13.90
C HIS A 861 -38.97 -64.40 13.54
N GLY A 862 -37.88 -65.00 14.03
CA GLY A 862 -37.60 -66.43 13.89
C GLY A 862 -36.73 -66.84 12.70
N ASP A 863 -36.29 -65.89 11.86
CA ASP A 863 -35.32 -66.15 10.77
C ASP A 863 -33.90 -65.81 11.23
N ALA A 864 -33.43 -66.55 12.24
CA ALA A 864 -32.15 -66.30 12.86
C ALA A 864 -30.96 -66.51 11.91
N ALA A 865 -31.07 -67.39 10.92
CA ALA A 865 -30.00 -67.65 9.96
C ALA A 865 -29.78 -66.45 9.02
N SER A 866 -30.84 -65.93 8.40
CA SER A 866 -30.76 -64.76 7.53
C SER A 866 -30.30 -63.52 8.28
N GLY A 867 -30.82 -63.31 9.50
CA GLY A 867 -30.46 -62.15 10.32
C GLY A 867 -29.00 -62.16 10.75
N VAL A 868 -28.47 -63.32 11.15
CA VAL A 868 -27.05 -63.48 11.47
C VAL A 868 -26.16 -63.17 10.27
N THR A 869 -26.48 -63.65 9.07
CA THR A 869 -25.68 -63.35 7.86
C THR A 869 -25.59 -61.84 7.59
N LYS A 870 -26.69 -61.09 7.78
CA LYS A 870 -26.67 -59.63 7.64
C LYS A 870 -25.84 -58.95 8.74
N MET A 871 -25.96 -59.40 9.99
CA MET A 871 -25.15 -58.88 11.09
C MET A 871 -23.66 -59.20 10.94
N GLU A 872 -23.28 -60.37 10.42
CA GLU A 872 -21.89 -60.72 10.10
C GLU A 872 -21.31 -59.74 9.06
N LYS A 873 -22.10 -59.42 8.02
CA LYS A 873 -21.76 -58.41 7.03
C LYS A 873 -21.68 -57.01 7.64
N ALA A 874 -22.59 -56.64 8.55
CA ALA A 874 -22.54 -55.37 9.25
C ALA A 874 -21.24 -55.21 10.07
N VAL A 875 -20.84 -56.26 10.79
CA VAL A 875 -19.60 -56.28 11.57
C VAL A 875 -18.36 -56.24 10.67
N SER A 876 -18.38 -56.89 9.49
CA SER A 876 -17.24 -56.82 8.56
C SER A 876 -17.05 -55.42 7.97
N LEU A 877 -18.14 -54.70 7.72
CA LEU A 877 -18.13 -53.31 7.25
C LEU A 877 -17.73 -52.31 8.35
N ALA A 878 -18.04 -52.59 9.62
CA ALA A 878 -17.74 -51.70 10.75
C ALA A 878 -17.20 -52.46 11.99
N PRO A 879 -16.00 -53.09 11.89
CA PRO A 879 -15.51 -54.08 12.87
C PRO A 879 -15.11 -53.51 14.23
N LYS A 880 -15.04 -52.18 14.37
CA LYS A 880 -14.72 -51.50 15.62
C LYS A 880 -15.96 -51.07 16.41
N THR A 881 -17.17 -51.38 15.93
CA THR A 881 -18.42 -50.94 16.56
C THR A 881 -18.93 -51.98 17.57
N PRO A 882 -18.88 -51.71 18.89
CA PRO A 882 -19.25 -52.70 19.89
C PRO A 882 -20.73 -53.12 19.84
N ALA A 883 -21.62 -52.17 19.56
CA ALA A 883 -23.06 -52.42 19.48
C ALA A 883 -23.40 -53.50 18.43
N LEU A 884 -22.77 -53.44 17.25
CA LEU A 884 -22.98 -54.43 16.19
C LEU A 884 -22.49 -55.82 16.60
N LYS A 885 -21.33 -55.90 17.27
CA LYS A 885 -20.80 -57.17 17.79
C LYS A 885 -21.73 -57.76 18.84
N LEU A 886 -22.26 -56.93 19.74
CA LEU A 886 -23.18 -57.35 20.77
C LEU A 886 -24.50 -57.87 20.17
N ASN A 887 -25.04 -57.18 19.18
CA ASN A 887 -26.24 -57.62 18.43
C ASN A 887 -25.98 -58.92 17.67
N LEU A 888 -24.81 -59.07 17.03
CA LEU A 888 -24.41 -60.33 16.39
C LEU A 888 -24.29 -61.48 17.39
N ALA A 889 -23.74 -61.24 18.59
CA ALA A 889 -23.70 -62.25 19.64
C ALA A 889 -25.11 -62.70 20.07
N LYS A 890 -26.06 -61.76 20.23
CA LYS A 890 -27.47 -62.08 20.47
C LYS A 890 -28.07 -62.89 19.32
N GLY A 891 -27.76 -62.52 18.07
CA GLY A 891 -28.15 -63.25 16.88
C GLY A 891 -27.64 -64.69 16.87
N TYR A 892 -26.36 -64.90 17.19
CA TYR A 892 -25.77 -66.24 17.32
C TYR A 892 -26.41 -67.07 18.42
N ILE A 893 -26.74 -66.47 19.57
CA ILE A 893 -27.48 -67.16 20.65
C ILE A 893 -28.84 -67.64 20.13
N ALA A 894 -29.60 -66.76 19.47
CA ALA A 894 -30.90 -67.08 18.90
C ALA A 894 -30.82 -68.16 17.80
N ALA A 895 -29.74 -68.15 17.00
CA ALA A 895 -29.44 -69.16 15.99
C ALA A 895 -28.84 -70.46 16.57
N LYS A 896 -28.75 -70.60 17.90
CA LYS A 896 -28.12 -71.74 18.62
C LYS A 896 -26.63 -71.95 18.29
N ARG A 897 -25.93 -70.93 17.78
CA ARG A 897 -24.49 -70.91 17.50
C ARG A 897 -23.71 -70.42 18.73
N LYS A 898 -23.76 -71.19 19.82
CA LYS A 898 -23.24 -70.77 21.14
C LYS A 898 -21.73 -70.47 21.17
N ASP A 899 -20.93 -71.24 20.42
CA ASP A 899 -19.46 -71.05 20.40
C ASP A 899 -19.06 -69.75 19.71
N ASP A 900 -19.74 -69.40 18.62
CA ASP A 900 -19.54 -68.14 17.90
C ASP A 900 -19.94 -66.93 18.77
N ALA A 901 -21.07 -67.05 19.49
CA ALA A 901 -21.50 -66.04 20.46
C ALA A 901 -20.46 -65.86 21.57
N ARG A 902 -19.97 -66.96 22.18
CA ARG A 902 -18.98 -66.92 23.26
C ARG A 902 -17.69 -66.22 22.82
N LYS A 903 -17.21 -66.51 21.61
CA LYS A 903 -16.01 -65.89 21.04
C LYS A 903 -16.12 -64.36 20.95
N ILE A 904 -17.26 -63.85 20.48
CA ILE A 904 -17.49 -62.40 20.40
C ILE A 904 -17.62 -61.78 21.79
N LEU A 905 -18.35 -62.43 22.70
CA LEU A 905 -18.57 -61.94 24.05
C LEU A 905 -17.27 -61.88 24.86
N ASP A 906 -16.40 -62.89 24.75
CA ASP A 906 -15.09 -62.88 25.41
C ASP A 906 -14.18 -61.75 24.89
N GLN A 907 -14.25 -61.49 23.59
CA GLN A 907 -13.56 -60.35 23.01
C GLN A 907 -14.12 -59.02 23.57
N LEU A 908 -15.44 -58.84 23.63
CA LEU A 908 -16.05 -57.62 24.17
C LEU A 908 -15.75 -57.41 25.66
N VAL A 909 -15.70 -58.48 26.46
CA VAL A 909 -15.33 -58.39 27.88
C VAL A 909 -13.85 -58.00 28.04
N THR A 910 -12.98 -58.42 27.13
CA THR A 910 -11.55 -58.07 27.17
C THR A 910 -11.30 -56.65 26.67
N ASP A 911 -11.99 -56.24 25.60
CA ASP A 911 -11.75 -54.97 24.91
C ASP A 911 -12.36 -53.76 25.65
N TYR A 912 -13.34 -53.97 26.56
CA TYR A 912 -14.07 -52.89 27.22
C TYR A 912 -13.97 -52.94 28.75
N PRO A 913 -13.74 -51.79 29.43
CA PRO A 913 -13.60 -51.75 30.89
C PRO A 913 -14.88 -52.17 31.63
N VAL A 914 -14.67 -52.75 32.83
CA VAL A 914 -15.73 -53.06 33.79
C VAL A 914 -16.54 -51.82 34.13
N GLY A 915 -17.87 -51.94 34.15
CA GLY A 915 -18.80 -50.83 34.42
C GLY A 915 -19.24 -50.05 33.17
N THR A 916 -18.81 -50.48 31.97
CA THR A 916 -19.40 -50.01 30.72
C THR A 916 -20.60 -50.89 30.35
N SER A 917 -21.65 -50.29 29.74
CA SER A 917 -22.86 -51.04 29.37
C SER A 917 -22.56 -52.23 28.45
N VAL A 918 -21.59 -52.08 27.54
CA VAL A 918 -21.16 -53.14 26.62
C VAL A 918 -20.50 -54.28 27.37
N HIS A 919 -19.59 -53.99 28.30
CA HIS A 919 -18.95 -55.02 29.12
C HIS A 919 -20.00 -55.76 29.96
N ASP A 920 -20.86 -55.03 30.65
CA ASP A 920 -21.83 -55.60 31.58
C ASP A 920 -22.87 -56.46 30.86
N GLU A 921 -23.35 -56.00 29.70
CA GLU A 921 -24.28 -56.76 28.86
C GLU A 921 -23.59 -57.99 28.22
N ALA A 922 -22.32 -57.87 27.82
CA ALA A 922 -21.56 -59.01 27.32
C ALA A 922 -21.31 -60.08 28.40
N VAL A 923 -21.00 -59.67 29.63
CA VAL A 923 -20.87 -60.59 30.78
C VAL A 923 -22.20 -61.29 31.07
N ALA A 924 -23.31 -60.55 31.06
CA ALA A 924 -24.64 -61.12 31.30
C ALA A 924 -25.02 -62.17 30.25
N LEU A 925 -24.84 -61.85 28.96
CA LEU A 925 -25.10 -62.77 27.85
C LEU A 925 -24.17 -63.99 27.90
N ARG A 926 -22.89 -63.80 28.28
CA ARG A 926 -21.94 -64.91 28.43
C ARG A 926 -22.31 -65.84 29.58
N GLY A 927 -22.83 -65.31 30.68
CA GLY A 927 -23.29 -66.09 31.82
C GLY A 927 -24.52 -66.97 31.54
N GLY A 928 -25.29 -66.64 30.50
CA GLY A 928 -26.47 -67.39 30.05
C GLY A 928 -26.20 -68.43 28.95
N LEU A 929 -24.96 -68.54 28.45
CA LEU A 929 -24.55 -69.45 27.37
C LEU A 929 -24.10 -70.81 27.89
#